data_AF-A0A9Q0I1Q7-F1
#
_entry.id   AF-A0A9Q0I1Q7-F1
#
_cell.length_a   1.000
_cell.length_b   1.000
_cell.length_c   1.000
_cell.angle_alpha   90.00
_cell.angle_beta   90.00
_cell.angle_gamma   90.00
#
_symmetry.space_group_name_H-M   'P 1'
#
loop_
_entity.id
_entity.type
_entity.pdbx_description
1 polymer ?
#
loop_
_entity_poly.entity_id
_entity_poly.type
_entity_poly.pdbx_seq_one_letter_code
_entity_poly.pdbx_strand_id
1 'polypeptide(L)'
;MASFGAPPVSLRHGVRLVAQAASTVEQVLLAVGDQVGHVNISYASRMNKAVVVFLKDQKYVTELIESGLVLNEEYVQVSPLATPSTRITVSGVPLFIPNEALERELKLFDKRGRDDVAGQVGTAAVGQVRTAAVGQVRTAAVGQVEAVGTQQGLPSGSGRQKELQQAADNNEEKAKGALIRVRFTSMRDIDAPTTFFFNLERSVGQRKQMVCLRLPDGQVTSEPAEMRRHAVSFYTDLFKAKGYDVEASDELFQGLPQLSPAESDTLGSDITLEELTSAGQRDIQELQDSLALYRKASSAKVNWEKSEAVLVGQWSVGNRPSLPGSLGWGNRGLKVLGVWLGSEDMVAQSWEGLLGKVQAKLAKWKWLLPQLSYRGRVLVANNLVASSLWHRLQVITPPLGLMKQLQRLLVDFFWSGHHWVPASVLYLPVAEGGQGLVDITARTAAFRLQAAQRLLYGASPCWLAMARLLLCRAGGFGFDKHLFLLKAPAYEITGLAPFYCSVINAWKILSFTRPPDPQPGMWLFEEPLFDTGFFPGTLLPSSATLRNAFVEAGVVKLGHLAGSSTEELAEVTGIRSIRVLENLVDEVWQSLSPSHRTFALDADLADQWRKGHDYVFPALSVGPAVGEWREEDGLLLSLWTLTPGEFCSCSGKKLYLSCVKVLNLSSLAGVRESRWTDVFGLAFSPQGS
;
A
#
# COMPACT_ATOMS: atom_id res chain seq x y z
N MET A 1 -9.78 37.00 21.41
CA MET A 1 -9.82 37.16 22.88
C MET A 1 -9.05 36.00 23.49
N ALA A 2 -8.03 36.31 24.30
CA ALA A 2 -7.14 35.33 24.92
C ALA A 2 -7.90 34.50 25.98
N SER A 3 -7.86 33.16 25.88
CA SER A 3 -8.33 32.28 26.95
C SER A 3 -7.20 32.10 27.97
N PHE A 4 -7.52 32.41 29.23
CA PHE A 4 -6.62 32.31 30.38
C PHE A 4 -5.98 30.92 30.47
N GLY A 5 -4.64 30.89 30.59
CA GLY A 5 -3.84 29.67 30.65
C GLY A 5 -4.09 28.86 31.91
N ALA A 6 -4.43 27.58 31.74
CA ALA A 6 -4.20 26.56 32.75
C ALA A 6 -2.71 26.15 32.70
N PRO A 7 -2.05 25.91 33.86
CA PRO A 7 -0.64 25.52 33.90
C PRO A 7 -0.40 24.20 33.15
N PRO A 8 0.82 23.96 32.61
CA PRO A 8 1.16 22.75 31.88
C PRO A 8 1.09 21.52 32.80
N VAL A 9 0.04 20.73 32.65
CA VAL A 9 -0.17 19.53 33.46
C VAL A 9 0.74 18.41 32.95
N SER A 10 1.60 17.88 33.81
CA SER A 10 2.49 16.74 33.50
C SER A 10 1.87 15.39 33.93
N LEU A 11 2.40 14.26 33.43
CA LEU A 11 1.97 12.91 33.84
C LEU A 11 2.06 12.66 35.36
N ARG A 12 2.84 13.46 36.09
CA ARG A 12 2.95 13.40 37.56
C ARG A 12 1.73 13.94 38.31
N HIS A 13 0.87 14.68 37.61
CA HIS A 13 -0.35 15.26 38.15
C HIS A 13 -1.59 14.42 37.81
N GLY A 14 -1.39 13.22 37.25
CA GLY A 14 -2.47 12.38 36.74
C GLY A 14 -2.56 11.05 37.46
N VAL A 15 -3.80 10.65 37.77
CA VAL A 15 -4.16 9.35 38.33
C VAL A 15 -5.03 8.57 37.35
N ARG A 16 -4.92 7.25 37.40
CA ARG A 16 -5.73 6.29 36.65
C ARG A 16 -6.59 5.50 37.63
N LEU A 17 -7.88 5.51 37.37
CA LEU A 17 -8.93 4.87 38.15
C LEU A 17 -9.58 3.77 37.32
N VAL A 18 -9.46 2.51 37.72
CA VAL A 18 -10.08 1.38 37.00
C VAL A 18 -11.46 1.13 37.59
N ALA A 19 -12.46 1.86 37.10
CA ALA A 19 -13.85 1.69 37.50
C ALA A 19 -14.53 0.58 36.67
N GLN A 20 -15.61 0.00 37.20
CA GLN A 20 -16.43 -0.96 36.45
C GLN A 20 -17.02 -0.30 35.18
N ALA A 21 -17.31 -1.10 34.15
CA ALA A 21 -17.71 -0.60 32.83
C ALA A 21 -18.98 0.28 32.84
N ALA A 22 -19.82 0.17 33.87
CA ALA A 22 -21.06 0.92 34.03
C ALA A 22 -20.89 2.31 34.67
N SER A 23 -19.78 2.61 35.35
CA SER A 23 -19.57 3.93 35.96
C SER A 23 -19.38 4.99 34.87
N THR A 24 -19.86 6.23 35.04
CA THR A 24 -19.61 7.33 34.11
C THR A 24 -18.38 8.16 34.53
N VAL A 25 -17.79 8.94 33.61
CA VAL A 25 -16.69 9.87 33.97
C VAL A 25 -17.16 10.91 35.00
N GLU A 26 -18.43 11.33 34.90
CA GLU A 26 -19.06 12.26 35.83
C GLU A 26 -19.15 11.70 37.26
N GLN A 27 -19.56 10.45 37.43
CA GLN A 27 -19.57 9.79 38.75
C GLN A 27 -18.18 9.69 39.37
N VAL A 28 -17.16 9.39 38.56
CA VAL A 28 -15.77 9.35 39.02
C VAL A 28 -15.26 10.74 39.42
N LEU A 29 -15.64 11.77 38.67
CA LEU A 29 -15.27 13.15 38.96
C LEU A 29 -15.90 13.68 40.25
N LEU A 30 -17.16 13.32 40.51
CA LEU A 30 -17.86 13.69 41.75
C LEU A 30 -17.16 13.07 42.97
N ALA A 31 -16.91 11.76 42.92
CA ALA A 31 -16.21 11.05 44.00
C ALA A 31 -14.79 11.60 44.24
N VAL A 32 -14.03 11.90 43.19
CA VAL A 32 -12.70 12.51 43.32
C VAL A 32 -12.80 13.93 43.88
N GLY A 33 -13.81 14.69 43.46
CA GLY A 33 -14.03 16.06 43.90
C GLY A 33 -14.48 16.18 45.36
N ASP A 34 -15.18 15.19 45.89
CA ASP A 34 -15.57 15.13 47.30
C ASP A 34 -14.37 14.82 48.21
N GLN A 35 -13.35 14.14 47.69
CA GLN A 35 -12.16 13.75 48.45
C GLN A 35 -11.05 14.80 48.41
N VAL A 36 -10.71 15.32 47.23
CA VAL A 36 -9.60 16.30 47.07
C VAL A 36 -10.07 17.71 46.71
N GLY A 37 -11.38 17.95 46.73
CA GLY A 37 -12.00 19.22 46.38
C GLY A 37 -12.19 19.41 44.87
N HIS A 38 -13.44 19.65 44.45
CA HIS A 38 -13.85 19.88 43.06
C HIS A 38 -13.04 20.97 42.33
N VAL A 39 -12.56 21.99 43.06
CA VAL A 39 -11.74 23.09 42.51
C VAL A 39 -10.33 22.65 42.08
N ASN A 40 -9.85 21.52 42.59
CA ASN A 40 -8.51 20.98 42.37
C ASN A 40 -8.44 20.00 41.20
N ILE A 41 -9.58 19.65 40.60
CA ILE A 41 -9.64 18.87 39.38
C ILE A 41 -9.36 19.77 38.18
N SER A 42 -8.37 19.39 37.39
CA SER A 42 -7.98 20.10 36.16
C SER A 42 -8.67 19.52 34.93
N TYR A 43 -8.65 18.20 34.77
CA TYR A 43 -9.20 17.50 33.61
C TYR A 43 -9.49 16.03 33.93
N ALA A 44 -10.45 15.41 33.24
CA ALA A 44 -10.59 13.97 33.26
C ALA A 44 -11.05 13.42 31.91
N SER A 45 -10.65 12.19 31.60
CA SER A 45 -11.05 11.50 30.37
C SER A 45 -11.09 9.99 30.56
N ARG A 46 -11.98 9.33 29.84
CA ARG A 46 -12.04 7.86 29.80
C ARG A 46 -11.00 7.33 28.82
N MET A 47 -10.09 6.50 29.31
CA MET A 47 -9.08 5.81 28.51
C MET A 47 -9.19 4.30 28.76
N ASN A 48 -9.68 3.56 27.76
CA ASN A 48 -9.98 2.12 27.86
C ASN A 48 -10.99 1.81 29.01
N LYS A 49 -10.67 0.84 29.88
CA LYS A 49 -11.46 0.48 31.07
C LYS A 49 -11.16 1.37 32.29
N ALA A 50 -10.58 2.55 32.10
CA ALA A 50 -10.16 3.42 33.19
C ALA A 50 -10.56 4.87 32.94
N VAL A 51 -10.77 5.61 34.02
CA VAL A 51 -10.90 7.07 34.00
C VAL A 51 -9.58 7.65 34.47
N VAL A 52 -9.03 8.56 33.68
CA VAL A 52 -7.80 9.29 34.00
C VAL A 52 -8.19 10.68 34.46
N VAL A 53 -7.76 11.06 35.66
CA VAL A 53 -8.05 12.36 36.25
C VAL A 53 -6.74 13.10 36.51
N PHE A 54 -6.68 14.36 36.13
CA PHE A 54 -5.57 15.25 36.37
C PHE A 54 -5.95 16.32 37.39
N LEU A 55 -5.07 16.53 38.36
CA LEU A 55 -5.26 17.46 39.46
C LEU A 55 -4.31 18.65 39.33
N LYS A 56 -4.60 19.74 40.03
CA LYS A 56 -3.78 20.97 39.98
C LYS A 56 -2.43 20.83 40.67
N ASP A 57 -2.30 19.91 41.61
CA ASP A 57 -1.11 19.73 42.45
C ASP A 57 -0.85 18.23 42.69
N GLN A 58 0.43 17.84 42.78
CA GLN A 58 0.85 16.45 42.98
C GLN A 58 0.48 15.93 44.36
N LYS A 59 0.33 16.81 45.36
CA LYS A 59 -0.10 16.39 46.71
C LYS A 59 -1.45 15.66 46.70
N TYR A 60 -2.40 16.12 45.86
CA TYR A 60 -3.72 15.50 45.73
C TYR A 60 -3.67 14.17 44.96
N VAL A 61 -2.65 14.00 44.10
CA VAL A 61 -2.39 12.72 43.42
C VAL A 61 -1.91 11.69 44.43
N THR A 62 -0.95 12.06 45.29
CA THR A 62 -0.44 11.20 46.36
C THR A 62 -1.56 10.85 47.34
N GLU A 63 -2.37 11.82 47.74
CA GLU A 63 -3.52 11.63 48.62
C GLU A 63 -4.52 10.60 48.06
N LEU A 64 -4.95 10.73 46.80
CA LEU A 64 -5.85 9.76 46.16
C LEU A 64 -5.24 8.36 46.00
N ILE A 65 -3.92 8.26 45.82
CA ILE A 65 -3.22 6.97 45.71
C ILE A 65 -3.18 6.26 47.07
N GLU A 66 -2.91 7.00 48.14
CA GLU A 66 -2.83 6.46 49.50
C GLU A 66 -4.19 6.07 50.07
N SER A 67 -5.21 6.88 49.81
CA SER A 67 -6.54 6.69 50.37
C SER A 67 -7.47 5.82 49.50
N GLY A 68 -7.17 5.66 48.20
CA GLY A 68 -8.09 5.02 47.27
C GLY A 68 -9.31 5.89 46.98
N LEU A 69 -10.26 5.38 46.18
CA LEU A 69 -11.52 6.07 45.89
C LEU A 69 -12.69 5.14 46.15
N VAL A 70 -13.72 5.56 46.88
CA VAL A 70 -14.95 4.76 47.04
C VAL A 70 -16.00 5.24 46.05
N LEU A 71 -16.49 4.33 45.20
CA LEU A 71 -17.49 4.61 44.17
C LEU A 71 -18.62 3.58 44.31
N ASN A 72 -19.85 4.05 44.53
CA ASN A 72 -21.03 3.19 44.74
C ASN A 72 -20.80 2.12 45.83
N GLU A 73 -20.25 2.53 46.98
CA GLU A 73 -19.91 1.65 48.12
C GLU A 73 -18.81 0.59 47.84
N GLU A 74 -18.17 0.62 46.67
CA GLU A 74 -17.02 -0.23 46.33
C GLU A 74 -15.70 0.55 46.34
N TYR A 75 -14.64 -0.08 46.86
CA TYR A 75 -13.29 0.48 46.82
C TYR A 75 -12.67 0.33 45.43
N VAL A 76 -12.32 1.46 44.81
CA VAL A 76 -11.63 1.56 43.52
C VAL A 76 -10.18 1.95 43.76
N GLN A 77 -9.27 1.08 43.31
CA GLN A 77 -7.84 1.32 43.40
C GLN A 77 -7.42 2.47 42.45
N VAL A 78 -6.72 3.46 43.00
CA VAL A 78 -6.14 4.59 42.25
C VAL A 78 -4.67 4.29 41.96
N SER A 79 -4.23 4.49 40.72
CA SER A 79 -2.84 4.27 40.30
C SER A 79 -2.23 5.51 39.66
N PRO A 80 -0.94 5.84 39.90
CA PRO A 80 -0.30 6.97 39.24
C PRO A 80 -0.11 6.72 37.73
N LEU A 81 -0.23 7.76 36.90
CA LEU A 81 0.09 7.67 35.46
C LEU A 81 1.59 7.64 35.16
N ALA A 82 2.42 8.07 36.10
CA ALA A 82 3.87 8.01 36.01
C ALA A 82 4.42 7.25 37.22
N THR A 83 4.82 6.00 37.02
CA THR A 83 5.72 5.30 37.94
C THR A 83 7.16 5.67 37.58
N PRO A 84 8.05 5.95 38.55
CA PRO A 84 9.48 6.05 38.26
C PRO A 84 9.97 4.74 37.63
N SER A 85 10.57 4.81 36.44
CA SER A 85 11.09 3.63 35.75
C SER A 85 12.21 3.01 36.59
N THR A 86 12.01 1.80 37.09
CA THR A 86 13.02 1.03 37.84
C THR A 86 13.83 0.09 36.95
N ARG A 87 13.66 0.17 35.62
CA ARG A 87 14.40 -0.69 34.69
C ARG A 87 14.77 0.05 33.41
N ILE A 88 16.06 0.02 33.09
CA ILE A 88 16.63 0.41 31.79
C ILE A 88 17.02 -0.89 31.10
N THR A 89 16.49 -1.15 29.92
CA THR A 89 16.89 -2.30 29.08
C THR A 89 17.68 -1.75 27.91
N VAL A 90 18.98 -2.07 27.86
CA VAL A 90 19.86 -1.71 26.73
C VAL A 90 19.99 -2.94 25.83
N SER A 91 19.60 -2.82 24.56
CA SER A 91 19.67 -3.91 23.57
C SER A 91 20.74 -3.62 22.52
N GLY A 92 21.50 -4.65 22.13
CA GLY A 92 22.52 -4.54 21.08
C GLY A 92 23.92 -4.17 21.57
N VAL A 93 24.21 -4.36 22.86
CA VAL A 93 25.55 -4.17 23.41
C VAL A 93 26.43 -5.37 23.04
N PRO A 94 27.62 -5.16 22.44
CA PRO A 94 28.59 -6.23 22.23
C PRO A 94 29.01 -6.91 23.54
N LEU A 95 29.13 -8.24 23.55
CA LEU A 95 29.35 -9.08 24.74
C LEU A 95 30.65 -8.80 25.52
N PHE A 96 31.58 -8.03 24.96
CA PHE A 96 32.87 -7.70 25.58
C PHE A 96 32.85 -6.40 26.40
N ILE A 97 31.72 -5.67 26.40
CA ILE A 97 31.59 -4.46 27.23
C ILE A 97 31.12 -4.88 28.63
N PRO A 98 31.95 -4.69 29.68
CA PRO A 98 31.60 -5.11 31.03
C PRO A 98 30.48 -4.25 31.61
N ASN A 99 29.64 -4.86 32.45
CA ASN A 99 28.48 -4.19 33.06
C ASN A 99 28.91 -2.96 33.88
N GLU A 100 30.08 -2.96 34.52
CA GLU A 100 30.54 -1.80 35.29
C GLU A 100 30.82 -0.56 34.40
N ALA A 101 31.19 -0.76 33.13
CA ALA A 101 31.43 0.34 32.18
C ALA A 101 30.12 0.97 31.71
N LEU A 102 29.10 0.14 31.45
CA LEU A 102 27.73 0.61 31.15
C LEU A 102 27.13 1.37 32.33
N GLU A 103 27.30 0.87 33.55
CA GLU A 103 26.79 1.52 34.76
C GLU A 103 27.45 2.88 35.03
N ARG A 104 28.76 3.04 34.78
CA ARG A 104 29.45 4.33 34.90
C ARG A 104 28.93 5.37 33.92
N GLU A 105 28.75 4.98 32.66
CA GLU A 105 28.24 5.88 31.63
C GLU A 105 26.77 6.25 31.89
N LEU A 106 25.93 5.29 32.28
CA LEU A 106 24.53 5.57 32.60
C LEU A 106 24.36 6.48 33.82
N LYS A 107 25.27 6.41 34.80
CA LYS A 107 25.31 7.33 35.97
C LYS A 107 25.61 8.78 35.57
N LEU A 108 26.32 9.04 34.47
CA LEU A 108 26.57 10.41 33.98
C LEU A 108 25.32 11.08 33.41
N PHE A 109 24.29 10.29 33.05
CA PHE A 109 23.03 10.78 32.50
C PHE A 109 21.89 10.85 33.53
N ASP A 110 22.12 10.41 34.78
CA ASP A 110 21.09 10.42 35.82
C ASP A 110 20.96 11.81 36.47
N LYS A 111 19.87 12.51 36.17
CA LYS A 111 19.46 13.76 36.85
C LYS A 111 18.64 13.47 38.13
N ARG A 112 18.96 12.41 38.87
CA ARG A 112 18.44 12.20 40.22
C ARG A 112 19.56 12.41 41.23
N GLY A 113 19.36 13.40 42.08
CA GLY A 113 20.20 13.61 43.26
C GLY A 113 20.19 12.39 44.16
N ARG A 114 21.33 12.25 44.82
CA ARG A 114 21.69 11.46 46.01
C ARG A 114 20.56 10.72 46.76
N ASP A 115 20.98 9.53 47.17
CA ASP A 115 20.55 8.70 48.28
C ASP A 115 19.42 7.66 48.05
N ASP A 116 19.79 6.44 48.45
CA ASP A 116 19.02 5.24 48.77
C ASP A 116 18.24 4.51 47.65
N VAL A 117 18.76 3.35 47.25
CA VAL A 117 18.24 2.00 47.55
C VAL A 117 18.95 1.00 46.63
N ALA A 118 19.67 0.06 47.23
CA ALA A 118 20.32 -1.05 46.55
C ALA A 118 19.28 -1.98 45.87
N GLY A 119 19.36 -2.14 44.55
CA GLY A 119 18.57 -3.10 43.78
C GLY A 119 19.47 -3.93 42.86
N GLN A 120 19.47 -5.25 43.06
CA GLN A 120 20.32 -6.22 42.37
C GLN A 120 20.05 -6.28 40.85
N VAL A 121 21.13 -6.35 40.05
CA VAL A 121 21.10 -6.63 38.61
C VAL A 121 21.07 -8.15 38.39
N GLY A 122 19.93 -8.68 37.97
CA GLY A 122 19.79 -10.10 37.58
C GLY A 122 19.81 -10.28 36.07
N THR A 123 20.73 -11.10 35.56
CA THR A 123 20.72 -11.63 34.19
C THR A 123 19.79 -12.84 34.10
N ALA A 124 18.94 -12.90 33.07
CA ALA A 124 18.14 -14.07 32.75
C ALA A 124 18.56 -14.63 31.39
N ALA A 125 19.03 -15.88 31.39
CA ALA A 125 19.21 -16.68 30.19
C ALA A 125 17.87 -17.30 29.75
N VAL A 126 17.79 -17.61 28.45
CA VAL A 126 16.65 -18.24 27.79
C VAL A 126 16.37 -19.63 28.37
N GLY A 127 15.18 -19.84 28.94
CA GLY A 127 14.62 -21.17 29.19
C GLY A 127 13.94 -21.35 30.56
N GLN A 128 12.75 -21.95 30.50
CA GLN A 128 11.91 -22.48 31.60
C GLN A 128 10.95 -21.52 32.34
N VAL A 129 9.67 -21.88 32.20
CA VAL A 129 8.57 -21.56 33.11
C VAL A 129 8.89 -22.10 34.51
N ARG A 130 8.86 -21.25 35.54
CA ARG A 130 8.44 -21.63 36.90
C ARG A 130 7.72 -20.50 37.61
N THR A 131 6.45 -20.77 37.91
CA THR A 131 5.69 -20.26 39.05
C THR A 131 6.36 -20.68 40.36
N ALA A 132 6.41 -19.79 41.35
CA ALA A 132 6.42 -20.15 42.77
C ALA A 132 5.89 -18.98 43.61
N ALA A 133 5.04 -19.35 44.56
CA ALA A 133 4.26 -18.51 45.44
C ALA A 133 4.90 -18.43 46.85
N VAL A 134 4.09 -17.96 47.81
CA VAL A 134 4.21 -18.03 49.29
C VAL A 134 4.88 -16.79 49.91
N GLY A 135 4.37 -16.16 50.97
CA GLY A 135 3.23 -16.43 51.87
C GLY A 135 3.01 -15.19 52.76
N GLN A 136 1.75 -14.87 53.09
CA GLN A 136 1.13 -15.04 54.42
C GLN A 136 1.80 -14.30 55.58
N VAL A 137 1.01 -13.51 56.33
CA VAL A 137 0.78 -13.63 57.80
C VAL A 137 -0.32 -12.62 58.27
N ARG A 138 -1.50 -13.17 58.59
CA ARG A 138 -2.31 -13.04 59.85
C ARG A 138 -2.78 -11.65 60.31
N THR A 139 -4.09 -11.38 60.28
CA THR A 139 -5.12 -11.60 61.34
C THR A 139 -4.85 -10.89 62.68
N ALA A 140 -5.71 -9.91 63.00
CA ALA A 140 -6.23 -9.70 64.35
C ALA A 140 -7.68 -9.20 64.26
N ALA A 141 -8.53 -9.79 65.08
CA ALA A 141 -9.96 -9.55 65.18
C ALA A 141 -10.30 -8.88 66.54
N VAL A 142 -11.59 -8.51 66.65
CA VAL A 142 -12.43 -8.39 67.85
C VAL A 142 -12.83 -6.98 68.27
N GLY A 143 -14.15 -6.78 68.33
CA GLY A 143 -14.82 -5.72 69.09
C GLY A 143 -16.29 -5.49 68.69
N GLN A 144 -17.20 -6.41 69.05
CA GLN A 144 -18.66 -6.13 69.16
C GLN A 144 -18.95 -5.41 70.49
N VAL A 145 -20.04 -4.62 70.57
CA VAL A 145 -21.16 -4.75 71.55
C VAL A 145 -22.31 -3.78 71.17
N GLU A 146 -23.53 -4.29 71.37
CA GLU A 146 -24.89 -3.81 71.10
C GLU A 146 -25.42 -2.67 72.00
N ALA A 147 -26.53 -2.02 71.58
CA ALA A 147 -27.79 -1.85 72.34
C ALA A 147 -28.78 -0.99 71.50
N VAL A 148 -29.87 -1.56 70.95
CA VAL A 148 -31.26 -1.62 71.47
C VAL A 148 -31.93 -0.26 71.72
N GLY A 149 -33.05 -0.03 71.02
CA GLY A 149 -33.99 1.06 71.28
C GLY A 149 -35.18 1.07 70.32
N THR A 150 -36.12 0.14 70.50
CA THR A 150 -37.44 0.13 69.85
C THR A 150 -38.37 1.11 70.54
N GLN A 151 -38.94 2.12 69.86
CA GLN A 151 -40.27 2.66 70.20
C GLN A 151 -41.00 3.16 68.95
N GLN A 152 -42.24 2.69 68.82
CA GLN A 152 -43.25 3.10 67.85
C GLN A 152 -43.84 4.46 68.24
N GLY A 153 -44.15 5.31 67.26
CA GLY A 153 -44.92 6.53 67.42
C GLY A 153 -45.36 7.11 66.06
N LEU A 154 -46.67 7.29 65.89
CA LEU A 154 -47.40 7.76 64.69
C LEU A 154 -47.04 9.21 64.24
N PRO A 155 -47.48 9.63 63.03
CA PRO A 155 -46.69 10.48 62.14
C PRO A 155 -46.90 11.98 62.36
N SER A 156 -45.81 12.73 62.42
CA SER A 156 -45.88 14.19 62.31
C SER A 156 -44.53 14.77 61.87
N GLY A 157 -44.55 15.54 60.78
CA GLY A 157 -43.51 16.52 60.43
C GLY A 157 -42.21 16.03 59.77
N SER A 158 -41.74 14.81 60.04
CA SER A 158 -40.38 14.39 59.65
C SER A 158 -40.18 14.09 58.15
N GLY A 159 -41.23 13.64 57.44
CA GLY A 159 -41.13 13.27 56.01
C GLY A 159 -40.77 14.46 55.12
N ARG A 160 -41.38 15.63 55.36
CA ARG A 160 -41.08 16.85 54.60
C ARG A 160 -39.68 17.39 54.90
N GLN A 161 -39.16 17.24 56.12
CA GLN A 161 -37.80 17.68 56.45
C GLN A 161 -36.75 16.74 55.85
N LYS A 162 -36.99 15.43 55.82
CA LYS A 162 -36.14 14.47 55.09
C LYS A 162 -36.22 14.67 53.58
N GLU A 163 -37.41 14.93 53.01
CA GLU A 163 -37.57 15.23 51.58
C GLU A 163 -36.95 16.58 51.20
N LEU A 164 -37.03 17.60 52.05
CA LEU A 164 -36.39 18.91 51.84
C LEU A 164 -34.88 18.83 52.02
N GLN A 165 -34.38 18.04 52.97
CA GLN A 165 -32.94 17.79 53.13
C GLN A 165 -32.42 16.97 51.94
N GLN A 166 -33.13 15.93 51.53
CA GLN A 166 -32.76 15.11 50.37
C GLN A 166 -32.92 15.89 49.05
N ALA A 167 -33.85 16.85 48.96
CA ALA A 167 -33.95 17.77 47.83
C ALA A 167 -32.86 18.87 47.87
N ALA A 168 -32.42 19.30 49.06
CA ALA A 168 -31.32 20.24 49.24
C ALA A 168 -29.97 19.59 48.89
N ASP A 169 -29.72 18.37 49.36
CA ASP A 169 -28.53 17.58 49.05
C ASP A 169 -28.48 17.23 47.54
N ASN A 170 -29.62 16.90 46.94
CA ASN A 170 -29.75 16.63 45.50
C ASN A 170 -29.64 17.92 44.65
N ASN A 171 -30.03 19.09 45.20
CA ASN A 171 -29.76 20.39 44.59
C ASN A 171 -28.30 20.81 44.76
N GLU A 172 -27.63 20.43 45.84
CA GLU A 172 -26.21 20.67 46.06
C GLU A 172 -25.36 19.80 45.12
N GLU A 173 -25.69 18.51 44.94
CA GLU A 173 -25.08 17.65 43.91
C GLU A 173 -25.34 18.18 42.49
N LYS A 174 -26.57 18.62 42.18
CA LYS A 174 -26.88 19.25 40.90
C LYS A 174 -26.12 20.55 40.69
N ALA A 175 -25.90 21.34 41.75
CA ALA A 175 -25.11 22.57 41.72
C ALA A 175 -23.61 22.28 41.55
N LYS A 176 -23.07 21.24 42.19
CA LYS A 176 -21.69 20.76 42.02
C LYS A 176 -21.46 20.22 40.59
N GLY A 177 -22.38 19.41 40.07
CA GLY A 177 -22.38 18.96 38.69
C GLY A 177 -22.58 20.12 37.69
N ALA A 178 -23.39 21.13 38.04
CA ALA A 178 -23.54 22.35 37.24
C ALA A 178 -22.28 23.21 37.26
N LEU A 179 -21.53 23.29 38.37
CA LEU A 179 -20.24 23.98 38.46
C LEU A 179 -19.16 23.34 37.57
N ILE A 180 -19.17 22.01 37.44
CA ILE A 180 -18.31 21.28 36.49
C ILE A 180 -18.76 21.57 35.05
N ARG A 181 -20.07 21.60 34.77
CA ARG A 181 -20.64 21.92 33.45
C ARG A 181 -20.48 23.39 33.04
N VAL A 182 -20.51 24.36 33.97
CA VAL A 182 -20.37 25.80 33.71
C VAL A 182 -18.97 26.18 33.21
N ARG A 183 -17.96 25.32 33.42
CA ARG A 183 -16.64 25.47 32.80
C ARG A 183 -16.56 25.00 31.34
N PHE A 184 -17.61 24.35 30.81
CA PHE A 184 -17.67 23.86 29.42
C PHE A 184 -18.99 24.29 28.77
N THR A 185 -18.93 25.35 27.96
CA THR A 185 -20.12 26.07 27.48
C THR A 185 -20.89 25.35 26.35
N SER A 186 -20.38 24.24 25.80
CA SER A 186 -21.14 23.34 24.90
C SER A 186 -20.69 21.87 24.97
N MET A 187 -21.55 20.92 24.59
CA MET A 187 -21.22 19.49 24.48
C MET A 187 -20.08 19.17 23.49
N ARG A 188 -19.73 20.10 22.57
CA ARG A 188 -18.56 19.98 21.68
C ARG A 188 -17.23 20.24 22.39
N ASP A 189 -17.25 20.86 23.57
CA ASP A 189 -16.04 21.24 24.33
C ASP A 189 -15.62 20.18 25.37
N ILE A 190 -16.47 19.18 25.61
CA ILE A 190 -16.19 18.06 26.52
C ILE A 190 -15.35 16.97 25.82
N ASP A 191 -15.46 16.87 24.49
CA ASP A 191 -14.85 15.80 23.65
C ASP A 191 -13.97 16.32 22.50
N ALA A 192 -13.58 17.59 22.48
CA ALA A 192 -12.55 18.07 21.58
C ALA A 192 -11.18 17.48 21.99
N PRO A 193 -10.37 16.90 21.07
CA PRO A 193 -8.98 16.57 21.38
C PRO A 193 -8.27 17.87 21.75
N THR A 194 -7.96 18.03 23.04
CA THR A 194 -7.41 19.27 23.56
C THR A 194 -6.02 19.55 22.97
N THR A 195 -5.61 20.81 23.01
CA THR A 195 -4.23 21.25 22.72
C THR A 195 -3.18 20.38 23.41
N PHE A 196 -3.49 19.73 24.54
CA PHE A 196 -2.62 18.73 25.16
C PHE A 196 -2.45 17.45 24.32
N PHE A 197 -3.49 16.88 23.71
CA PHE A 197 -3.36 15.69 22.86
C PHE A 197 -2.69 16.03 21.52
N PHE A 198 -2.99 17.19 20.93
CA PHE A 198 -2.20 17.70 19.80
C PHE A 198 -0.77 18.02 20.20
N ASN A 199 -0.51 18.51 21.42
CA ASN A 199 0.83 18.70 21.97
C ASN A 199 1.50 17.40 22.40
N LEU A 200 0.75 16.32 22.66
CA LEU A 200 1.27 15.00 22.99
C LEU A 200 1.64 14.27 21.70
N GLU A 201 0.84 14.40 20.65
CA GLU A 201 1.20 13.95 19.30
C GLU A 201 2.34 14.81 18.72
N ARG A 202 2.32 16.15 18.94
CA ARG A 202 3.48 17.02 18.68
C ARG A 202 4.67 16.69 19.57
N SER A 203 4.50 16.28 20.83
CA SER A 203 5.60 15.93 21.75
C SER A 203 6.19 14.58 21.40
N VAL A 204 5.37 13.62 20.97
CA VAL A 204 5.82 12.33 20.42
C VAL A 204 6.45 12.55 19.05
N GLY A 205 5.95 13.49 18.25
CA GLY A 205 6.57 13.98 17.02
C GLY A 205 7.91 14.68 17.27
N GLN A 206 7.98 15.57 18.27
CA GLN A 206 9.16 16.34 18.70
C GLN A 206 10.20 15.45 19.38
N ARG A 207 9.80 14.41 20.12
CA ARG A 207 10.72 13.39 20.66
C ARG A 207 11.37 12.56 19.56
N LYS A 208 10.75 12.51 18.38
CA LYS A 208 11.30 11.90 17.16
C LYS A 208 11.94 12.93 16.23
N GLN A 209 11.88 14.22 16.57
CA GLN A 209 12.40 15.31 15.77
C GLN A 209 13.74 15.74 16.38
N MET A 210 14.79 15.75 15.57
CA MET A 210 16.06 16.32 15.97
C MET A 210 15.85 17.84 16.11
N VAL A 211 15.99 18.37 17.32
CA VAL A 211 15.64 19.77 17.68
C VAL A 211 16.79 20.74 17.44
N CYS A 212 18.02 20.25 17.59
CA CYS A 212 19.23 20.97 17.25
C CYS A 212 20.33 20.00 16.82
N LEU A 213 21.29 20.50 16.06
CA LEU A 213 22.51 19.80 15.68
C LEU A 213 23.70 20.60 16.17
N ARG A 214 24.67 19.92 16.79
CA ARG A 214 25.99 20.50 17.04
C ARG A 214 26.81 20.39 15.76
N LEU A 215 27.20 21.53 15.22
CA LEU A 215 28.06 21.68 14.06
C LEU A 215 29.51 21.28 14.43
N PRO A 216 30.38 20.94 13.46
CA PRO A 216 31.76 20.53 13.70
C PRO A 216 32.64 21.60 14.39
N ASP A 217 32.28 22.87 14.25
CA ASP A 217 32.92 24.01 14.91
C ASP A 217 32.49 24.17 16.39
N GLY A 218 31.62 23.29 16.88
CA GLY A 218 31.10 23.27 18.25
C GLY A 218 29.86 24.11 18.47
N GLN A 219 29.39 24.88 17.47
CA GLN A 219 28.16 25.66 17.56
C GLN A 219 26.93 24.76 17.48
N VAL A 220 25.80 25.21 18.05
CA VAL A 220 24.55 24.45 18.06
C VAL A 220 23.51 25.20 17.25
N THR A 221 23.07 24.62 16.13
CA THR A 221 21.99 25.17 15.30
C THR A 221 20.66 24.46 15.59
N SER A 222 19.59 25.24 15.68
CA SER A 222 18.21 24.76 15.78
C SER A 222 17.37 25.15 14.54
N GLU A 223 18.01 25.69 13.50
CA GLU A 223 17.32 26.10 12.27
C GLU A 223 17.11 24.90 11.32
N PRO A 224 15.86 24.53 10.97
CA PRO A 224 15.59 23.30 10.22
C PRO A 224 16.19 23.25 8.80
N ALA A 225 16.45 24.41 8.19
CA ALA A 225 17.07 24.49 6.88
C ALA A 225 18.57 24.18 6.96
N GLU A 226 19.25 24.74 7.95
CA GLU A 226 20.68 24.52 8.21
C GLU A 226 20.95 23.10 8.70
N MET A 227 20.13 22.60 9.63
CA MET A 227 20.18 21.22 10.11
C MET A 227 20.06 20.20 8.98
N ARG A 228 19.14 20.44 8.03
CA ARG A 228 19.00 19.57 6.84
C ARG A 228 20.19 19.69 5.90
N ARG A 229 20.66 20.92 5.62
CA ARG A 229 21.82 21.16 4.76
C ARG A 229 23.06 20.45 5.31
N HIS A 230 23.26 20.49 6.63
CA HIS A 230 24.38 19.84 7.28
C HIS A 230 24.24 18.32 7.36
N ALA A 231 23.04 17.79 7.63
CA ALA A 231 22.80 16.35 7.55
C ALA A 231 23.04 15.81 6.13
N VAL A 232 22.57 16.53 5.11
CA VAL A 232 22.83 16.20 3.70
C VAL A 232 24.32 16.27 3.41
N SER A 233 25.02 17.33 3.78
CA SER A 233 26.48 17.44 3.60
C SER A 233 27.21 16.30 4.30
N PHE A 234 26.93 16.05 5.58
CA PHE A 234 27.57 15.00 6.37
C PHE A 234 27.41 13.62 5.72
N TYR A 235 26.20 13.23 5.32
CA TYR A 235 26.00 11.95 4.66
C TYR A 235 26.52 11.94 3.23
N THR A 236 26.49 13.08 2.53
CA THR A 236 27.09 13.22 1.19
C THR A 236 28.60 13.07 1.27
N ASP A 237 29.24 13.54 2.35
CA ASP A 237 30.67 13.42 2.62
C ASP A 237 31.04 12.02 3.16
N LEU A 238 30.21 11.43 4.02
CA LEU A 238 30.38 10.09 4.58
C LEU A 238 30.26 9.00 3.50
N PHE A 239 29.26 9.14 2.62
CA PHE A 239 29.04 8.26 1.47
C PHE A 239 29.65 8.81 0.19
N LYS A 240 30.37 9.94 0.25
CA LYS A 240 31.19 10.39 -0.87
C LYS A 240 32.12 9.24 -1.17
N ALA A 241 32.16 8.81 -2.42
CA ALA A 241 33.21 7.92 -2.87
C ALA A 241 34.53 8.62 -2.53
N LYS A 242 35.20 8.17 -1.46
CA LYS A 242 36.59 8.51 -1.26
C LYS A 242 37.30 7.96 -2.49
N GLY A 243 38.28 8.71 -3.00
CA GLY A 243 39.19 8.15 -3.97
C GLY A 243 39.68 6.83 -3.39
N TYR A 244 39.28 5.73 -4.03
CA TYR A 244 39.93 4.47 -3.77
C TYR A 244 41.33 4.63 -4.36
N ASP A 245 42.30 4.03 -3.71
CA ASP A 245 43.63 3.95 -4.29
C ASP A 245 43.49 3.17 -5.60
N VAL A 246 43.67 3.88 -6.71
CA VAL A 246 43.50 3.32 -8.05
C VAL A 246 44.54 2.22 -8.27
N GLU A 247 45.74 2.36 -7.70
CA GLU A 247 46.77 1.31 -7.77
C GLU A 247 46.36 0.10 -6.94
N ALA A 248 45.87 0.27 -5.70
CA ALA A 248 45.41 -0.87 -4.89
C ALA A 248 44.13 -1.52 -5.43
N SER A 249 43.25 -0.75 -6.07
CA SER A 249 42.05 -1.26 -6.75
C SER A 249 42.41 -1.97 -8.05
N ASP A 250 43.33 -1.40 -8.84
CA ASP A 250 43.85 -2.04 -10.04
C ASP A 250 44.67 -3.27 -9.69
N GLU A 251 45.38 -3.30 -8.57
CA GLU A 251 46.06 -4.48 -8.03
C GLU A 251 45.06 -5.54 -7.53
N LEU A 252 43.96 -5.13 -6.89
CA LEU A 252 42.87 -6.02 -6.45
C LEU A 252 42.09 -6.60 -7.63
N PHE A 253 41.89 -5.81 -8.69
CA PHE A 253 41.15 -6.22 -9.89
C PHE A 253 42.09 -6.81 -10.97
N GLN A 254 43.41 -6.63 -10.86
CA GLN A 254 44.39 -7.24 -11.75
C GLN A 254 44.37 -8.75 -11.58
N GLY A 255 44.20 -9.44 -12.70
CA GLY A 255 44.14 -10.90 -12.73
C GLY A 255 42.78 -11.48 -12.34
N LEU A 256 41.78 -10.65 -12.00
CA LEU A 256 40.41 -11.13 -12.01
C LEU A 256 39.98 -11.37 -13.48
N PRO A 257 39.37 -12.51 -13.79
CA PRO A 257 38.84 -12.76 -15.13
C PRO A 257 37.75 -11.71 -15.41
N GLN A 258 38.03 -10.82 -16.36
CA GLN A 258 37.03 -9.90 -16.90
C GLN A 258 36.38 -10.56 -18.11
N LEU A 259 35.07 -10.37 -18.22
CA LEU A 259 34.34 -10.75 -19.43
C LEU A 259 34.85 -9.89 -20.58
N SER A 260 35.20 -10.52 -21.69
CA SER A 260 35.39 -9.80 -22.94
C SER A 260 34.09 -9.09 -23.34
N PRO A 261 34.15 -8.00 -24.12
CA PRO A 261 32.94 -7.35 -24.63
C PRO A 261 31.98 -8.33 -25.31
N ALA A 262 32.51 -9.29 -26.08
CA ALA A 262 31.72 -10.33 -26.72
C ALA A 262 31.01 -11.26 -25.71
N GLU A 263 31.69 -11.68 -24.64
CA GLU A 263 31.06 -12.48 -23.58
C GLU A 263 30.03 -11.68 -22.79
N SER A 264 30.31 -10.40 -22.51
CA SER A 264 29.36 -9.49 -21.87
C SER A 264 28.11 -9.29 -22.73
N ASP A 265 28.27 -9.11 -24.04
CA ASP A 265 27.16 -8.97 -24.98
C ASP A 265 26.37 -10.29 -25.10
N THR A 266 27.06 -11.43 -25.08
CA THR A 266 26.43 -12.76 -25.09
C THR A 266 25.62 -13.00 -23.81
N LEU A 267 26.17 -12.68 -22.63
CA LEU A 267 25.47 -12.81 -21.34
C LEU A 267 24.33 -11.79 -21.18
N GLY A 268 24.40 -10.66 -21.89
CA GLY A 268 23.34 -9.66 -21.97
C GLY A 268 22.27 -9.99 -23.00
N SER A 269 22.46 -11.01 -23.83
CA SER A 269 21.50 -11.41 -24.86
C SER A 269 20.27 -12.12 -24.27
N ASP A 270 19.21 -12.21 -25.06
CA ASP A 270 17.97 -12.85 -24.63
C ASP A 270 18.16 -14.36 -24.45
N ILE A 271 17.67 -14.90 -23.33
CA ILE A 271 17.68 -16.35 -23.07
C ILE A 271 16.91 -17.08 -24.17
N THR A 272 17.55 -18.04 -24.82
CA THR A 272 16.94 -18.81 -25.91
C THR A 272 16.13 -20.00 -25.39
N LEU A 273 15.17 -20.47 -26.20
CA LEU A 273 14.42 -21.69 -25.87
C LEU A 273 15.32 -22.93 -25.83
N GLU A 274 16.38 -22.94 -26.64
CA GLU A 274 17.36 -24.02 -26.67
C GLU A 274 18.16 -24.08 -25.36
N GLU A 275 18.60 -22.94 -24.83
CA GLU A 275 19.24 -22.86 -23.50
C GLU A 275 18.31 -23.37 -22.39
N LEU A 276 17.02 -23.01 -22.44
CA LEU A 276 16.04 -23.47 -21.45
C LEU A 276 15.76 -24.98 -21.52
N THR A 277 15.91 -25.58 -22.70
CA THR A 277 15.60 -27.00 -22.94
C THR A 277 16.81 -27.92 -22.85
N SER A 278 18.02 -27.38 -23.02
CA SER A 278 19.30 -28.09 -22.90
C SER A 278 19.91 -28.10 -21.50
N ALA A 279 19.32 -27.33 -20.57
CA ALA A 279 19.76 -27.28 -19.18
C ALA A 279 19.87 -28.69 -18.54
N GLY A 280 21.02 -29.01 -17.95
CA GLY A 280 21.33 -30.34 -17.47
C GLY A 280 22.33 -30.38 -16.31
N GLN A 281 22.95 -31.54 -16.11
CA GLN A 281 23.87 -31.75 -14.99
C GLN A 281 25.13 -30.87 -15.08
N ARG A 282 25.57 -30.58 -16.30
CA ARG A 282 26.75 -29.74 -16.54
C ARG A 282 26.53 -28.32 -16.02
N ASP A 283 25.37 -27.73 -16.26
CA ASP A 283 25.08 -26.37 -15.80
C ASP A 283 25.04 -26.26 -14.28
N ILE A 284 24.57 -27.31 -13.59
CA ILE A 284 24.64 -27.37 -12.13
C ILE A 284 26.08 -27.46 -11.64
N GLN A 285 26.95 -28.17 -12.36
CA GLN A 285 28.38 -28.24 -12.02
C GLN A 285 29.06 -26.87 -12.23
N GLU A 286 28.84 -26.23 -13.38
CA GLU A 286 29.36 -24.89 -13.67
C GLU A 286 28.87 -23.84 -12.65
N LEU A 287 27.60 -23.93 -12.22
CA LEU A 287 27.06 -23.11 -11.14
C LEU A 287 27.80 -23.34 -9.82
N GLN A 288 28.06 -24.60 -9.45
CA GLN A 288 28.79 -24.93 -8.23
C GLN A 288 30.22 -24.38 -8.26
N ASP A 289 30.91 -24.53 -9.39
CA ASP A 289 32.28 -24.06 -9.58
C ASP A 289 32.34 -22.53 -9.55
N SER A 290 31.38 -21.86 -10.18
CA SER A 290 31.21 -20.40 -10.13
C SER A 290 30.93 -19.89 -8.72
N LEU A 291 30.05 -20.54 -7.97
CA LEU A 291 29.76 -20.20 -6.58
C LEU A 291 30.97 -20.48 -5.66
N ALA A 292 31.76 -21.51 -5.94
CA ALA A 292 32.99 -21.80 -5.22
C ALA A 292 34.05 -20.71 -5.48
N LEU A 293 34.19 -20.25 -6.72
CA LEU A 293 35.06 -19.13 -7.08
C LEU A 293 34.60 -17.83 -6.39
N TYR A 294 33.31 -17.49 -6.51
CA TYR A 294 32.73 -16.32 -5.85
C TYR A 294 32.93 -16.37 -4.33
N ARG A 295 32.77 -17.55 -3.73
CA ARG A 295 33.01 -17.75 -2.30
C ARG A 295 34.47 -17.48 -1.92
N LYS A 296 35.43 -17.96 -2.71
CA LYS A 296 36.87 -17.71 -2.45
C LYS A 296 37.19 -16.23 -2.52
N ALA A 297 36.61 -15.50 -3.47
CA ALA A 297 36.84 -14.07 -3.65
C ALA A 297 36.13 -13.19 -2.59
N SER A 298 34.85 -13.48 -2.29
CA SER A 298 34.01 -12.63 -1.43
C SER A 298 33.96 -13.06 0.03
N SER A 299 34.46 -14.25 0.37
CA SER A 299 34.22 -14.94 1.65
C SER A 299 32.74 -15.21 1.98
N ALA A 300 31.81 -14.99 1.04
CA ALA A 300 30.40 -15.29 1.22
C ALA A 300 30.10 -16.78 0.93
N LYS A 301 29.21 -17.38 1.74
CA LYS A 301 28.78 -18.78 1.57
C LYS A 301 27.28 -18.85 1.31
N VAL A 302 26.87 -19.63 0.31
CA VAL A 302 25.47 -19.95 0.05
C VAL A 302 24.90 -20.77 1.22
N ASN A 303 23.72 -20.37 1.70
CA ASN A 303 22.97 -21.12 2.70
C ASN A 303 21.98 -22.06 2.00
N TRP A 304 22.42 -23.29 1.73
CA TRP A 304 21.61 -24.30 1.05
C TRP A 304 20.34 -24.72 1.81
N GLU A 305 20.28 -24.52 3.14
CA GLU A 305 19.06 -24.78 3.93
C GLU A 305 17.96 -23.74 3.69
N LYS A 306 18.35 -22.52 3.29
CA LYS A 306 17.43 -21.44 2.90
C LYS A 306 17.22 -21.34 1.39
N SER A 307 18.01 -22.07 0.61
CA SER A 307 17.87 -22.14 -0.84
C SER A 307 16.73 -23.08 -1.21
N GLU A 308 15.99 -22.72 -2.26
CA GLU A 308 14.92 -23.55 -2.82
C GLU A 308 15.20 -23.72 -4.31
N ALA A 309 14.94 -24.92 -4.85
CA ALA A 309 15.01 -25.20 -6.27
C ALA A 309 13.63 -25.67 -6.75
N VAL A 310 13.19 -25.20 -7.92
CA VAL A 310 11.89 -25.56 -8.49
C VAL A 310 12.08 -26.01 -9.92
N LEU A 311 11.47 -27.16 -10.25
CA LEU A 311 11.42 -27.64 -11.63
C LEU A 311 10.36 -26.87 -12.42
N VAL A 312 10.75 -26.29 -13.55
CA VAL A 312 9.85 -25.61 -14.49
C VAL A 312 9.71 -26.46 -15.75
N GLY A 313 8.48 -26.76 -16.16
CA GLY A 313 8.19 -27.58 -17.34
C GLY A 313 8.09 -29.09 -17.04
N GLN A 314 7.96 -29.89 -18.10
CA GLN A 314 7.84 -31.34 -18.00
C GLN A 314 9.24 -31.99 -18.03
N TRP A 315 9.66 -32.57 -16.92
CA TRP A 315 10.95 -33.27 -16.80
C TRP A 315 10.74 -34.78 -16.66
N SER A 316 11.35 -35.56 -17.54
CA SER A 316 11.43 -37.02 -17.38
C SER A 316 12.21 -37.36 -16.11
N VAL A 317 11.84 -38.47 -15.45
CA VAL A 317 12.40 -38.86 -14.14
C VAL A 317 13.92 -39.06 -14.21
N GLY A 318 14.46 -39.46 -15.37
CA GLY A 318 15.90 -39.69 -15.58
C GLY A 318 16.73 -38.46 -15.98
N ASN A 319 16.11 -37.34 -16.38
CA ASN A 319 16.84 -36.16 -16.87
C ASN A 319 16.96 -35.05 -15.82
N ARG A 320 16.55 -35.28 -14.57
CA ARG A 320 16.63 -34.26 -13.52
C ARG A 320 18.08 -34.16 -13.01
N PRO A 321 18.70 -32.98 -13.05
CA PRO A 321 20.05 -32.86 -12.55
C PRO A 321 20.08 -32.97 -11.01
N SER A 322 21.17 -33.54 -10.50
CA SER A 322 21.47 -33.62 -9.08
C SER A 322 21.90 -32.25 -8.55
N LEU A 323 21.31 -31.83 -7.43
CA LEU A 323 21.52 -30.51 -6.82
C LEU A 323 22.59 -30.52 -5.73
N PRO A 324 23.29 -29.40 -5.50
CA PRO A 324 24.29 -29.27 -4.44
C PRO A 324 23.70 -29.33 -3.02
N GLY A 325 24.49 -29.89 -2.10
CA GLY A 325 24.23 -29.81 -0.67
C GLY A 325 22.93 -30.51 -0.25
N SER A 326 22.13 -29.83 0.58
CA SER A 326 20.81 -30.30 1.04
C SER A 326 19.66 -29.83 0.16
N LEU A 327 19.96 -29.24 -1.01
CA LEU A 327 18.95 -28.64 -1.86
C LEU A 327 18.13 -29.73 -2.55
N GLY A 328 16.83 -29.74 -2.30
CA GLY A 328 15.89 -30.66 -2.94
C GLY A 328 15.10 -29.95 -4.04
N TRP A 329 14.69 -30.71 -5.05
CA TRP A 329 13.72 -30.22 -6.03
C TRP A 329 12.34 -30.08 -5.39
N GLY A 330 11.86 -28.85 -5.29
CA GLY A 330 10.46 -28.53 -5.12
C GLY A 330 9.69 -28.76 -6.42
N ASN A 331 8.47 -29.26 -6.31
CA ASN A 331 7.63 -29.63 -7.46
C ASN A 331 6.43 -28.70 -7.69
N ARG A 332 6.24 -27.68 -6.86
CA ARG A 332 5.04 -26.82 -6.91
C ARG A 332 5.32 -25.34 -7.06
N GLY A 333 6.37 -24.80 -6.47
CA GLY A 333 6.61 -23.36 -6.52
C GLY A 333 7.62 -22.85 -5.50
N LEU A 334 7.90 -21.55 -5.57
CA LEU A 334 8.83 -20.84 -4.68
C LEU A 334 8.29 -19.48 -4.23
N LYS A 335 8.79 -18.97 -3.11
CA LYS A 335 8.40 -17.65 -2.59
C LYS A 335 9.45 -16.59 -2.94
N VAL A 336 9.10 -15.69 -3.85
CA VAL A 336 9.96 -14.55 -4.27
C VAL A 336 9.36 -13.24 -3.77
N LEU A 337 10.14 -12.48 -2.99
CA LEU A 337 9.75 -11.14 -2.50
C LEU A 337 8.36 -11.11 -1.81
N GLY A 338 8.02 -12.19 -1.11
CA GLY A 338 6.74 -12.31 -0.40
C GLY A 338 5.54 -12.75 -1.24
N VAL A 339 5.76 -13.14 -2.50
CA VAL A 339 4.77 -13.70 -3.44
C VAL A 339 5.15 -15.14 -3.78
N TRP A 340 4.18 -16.05 -3.74
CA TRP A 340 4.35 -17.42 -4.21
C TRP A 340 4.17 -17.49 -5.72
N LEU A 341 5.12 -18.13 -6.40
CA LEU A 341 5.16 -18.41 -7.83
C LEU A 341 5.14 -19.92 -8.04
N GLY A 342 4.63 -20.39 -9.18
CA GLY A 342 4.57 -21.82 -9.52
C GLY A 342 3.17 -22.25 -9.92
N SER A 343 2.72 -23.39 -9.41
CA SER A 343 1.38 -23.94 -9.64
C SER A 343 0.28 -23.03 -9.07
N GLU A 344 -0.93 -23.20 -9.59
CA GLU A 344 -2.07 -22.33 -9.24
C GLU A 344 -2.40 -22.34 -7.74
N ASP A 345 -2.25 -23.48 -7.07
CA ASP A 345 -2.42 -23.64 -5.63
C ASP A 345 -1.37 -22.87 -4.83
N MET A 346 -0.11 -22.82 -5.30
CA MET A 346 0.94 -22.03 -4.67
C MET A 346 0.66 -20.53 -4.82
N VAL A 347 0.29 -20.09 -6.03
CA VAL A 347 -0.07 -18.68 -6.27
C VAL A 347 -1.26 -18.28 -5.39
N ALA A 348 -2.24 -19.16 -5.19
CA ALA A 348 -3.40 -18.92 -4.32
C ALA A 348 -2.99 -18.63 -2.86
N GLN A 349 -1.96 -19.30 -2.33
CA GLN A 349 -1.43 -19.03 -0.98
C GLN A 349 -0.94 -17.59 -0.78
N SER A 350 -0.62 -16.87 -1.85
CA SER A 350 -0.25 -15.44 -1.77
C SER A 350 -1.40 -14.56 -1.25
N TRP A 351 -2.64 -15.04 -1.36
CA TRP A 351 -3.85 -14.33 -0.97
C TRP A 351 -4.45 -14.82 0.34
N GLU A 352 -4.00 -15.97 0.84
CA GLU A 352 -4.51 -16.56 2.08
C GLU A 352 -4.31 -15.65 3.29
N GLY A 353 -5.38 -15.54 4.08
CA GLY A 353 -5.43 -14.69 5.27
C GLY A 353 -5.30 -13.19 5.00
N LEU A 354 -5.28 -12.73 3.73
CA LEU A 354 -5.15 -11.31 3.40
C LEU A 354 -6.34 -10.50 3.94
N LEU A 355 -7.57 -11.01 3.74
CA LEU A 355 -8.79 -10.37 4.26
C LEU A 355 -8.74 -10.23 5.79
N GLY A 356 -8.38 -11.30 6.50
CA GLY A 356 -8.24 -11.28 7.95
C GLY A 356 -7.18 -10.28 8.42
N LYS A 357 -6.04 -10.20 7.72
CA LYS A 357 -4.98 -9.21 8.01
C LYS A 357 -5.48 -7.77 7.80
N VAL A 358 -6.21 -7.51 6.72
CA VAL A 358 -6.79 -6.20 6.43
C VAL A 358 -7.86 -5.83 7.47
N GLN A 359 -8.76 -6.74 7.79
CA GLN A 359 -9.78 -6.55 8.81
C GLN A 359 -9.16 -6.29 10.18
N ALA A 360 -8.13 -7.05 10.57
CA ALA A 360 -7.41 -6.84 11.83
C ALA A 360 -6.69 -5.48 11.85
N LYS A 361 -6.10 -5.04 10.73
CA LYS A 361 -5.51 -3.70 10.60
C LYS A 361 -6.57 -2.62 10.79
N LEU A 362 -7.70 -2.70 10.10
CA LEU A 362 -8.79 -1.72 10.20
C LEU A 362 -9.46 -1.73 11.59
N ALA A 363 -9.58 -2.90 12.22
CA ALA A 363 -10.16 -3.04 13.56
C ALA A 363 -9.41 -2.22 14.62
N LYS A 364 -8.08 -2.09 14.50
CA LYS A 364 -7.26 -1.26 15.39
C LYS A 364 -7.61 0.23 15.35
N TRP A 365 -8.26 0.68 14.28
CA TRP A 365 -8.68 2.07 14.08
C TRP A 365 -10.17 2.28 14.32
N LYS A 366 -10.96 1.21 14.53
CA LYS A 366 -12.41 1.32 14.73
C LYS A 366 -12.79 2.18 15.94
N TRP A 367 -12.00 2.15 17.01
CA TRP A 367 -12.26 2.97 18.19
C TRP A 367 -12.02 4.48 17.95
N LEU A 368 -11.14 4.83 16.99
CA LEU A 368 -10.89 6.22 16.57
C LEU A 368 -11.84 6.69 15.48
N LEU A 369 -12.60 5.80 14.82
CA LEU A 369 -13.52 6.18 13.73
C LEU A 369 -14.47 7.33 14.09
N PRO A 370 -15.09 7.38 15.29
CA PRO A 370 -15.96 8.51 15.66
C PRO A 370 -15.23 9.86 15.70
N GLN A 371 -13.92 9.86 15.90
CA GLN A 371 -13.07 11.05 16.01
C GLN A 371 -12.40 11.41 14.67
N LEU A 372 -12.41 10.50 13.69
CA LEU A 372 -11.80 10.73 12.38
C LEU A 372 -12.78 11.41 11.43
N SER A 373 -12.33 12.55 10.87
CA SER A 373 -12.97 13.16 9.71
C SER A 373 -12.97 12.20 8.51
N TYR A 374 -13.88 12.39 7.55
CA TYR A 374 -13.91 11.57 6.33
C TYR A 374 -12.57 11.58 5.57
N ARG A 375 -11.88 12.73 5.53
CA ARG A 375 -10.51 12.83 4.99
C ARG A 375 -9.51 11.99 5.80
N GLY A 376 -9.59 12.01 7.12
CA GLY A 376 -8.78 11.15 7.99
C GLY A 376 -9.03 9.66 7.74
N ARG A 377 -10.30 9.25 7.57
CA ARG A 377 -10.66 7.86 7.24
C ARG A 377 -10.09 7.42 5.90
N VAL A 378 -10.14 8.27 4.87
CA VAL A 378 -9.52 8.01 3.55
C VAL A 378 -8.00 7.86 3.68
N LEU A 379 -7.34 8.75 4.43
CA LEU A 379 -5.89 8.67 4.64
C LEU A 379 -5.48 7.35 5.30
N VAL A 380 -6.22 6.90 6.31
CA VAL A 380 -5.99 5.60 6.95
C VAL A 380 -6.21 4.47 5.95
N ALA A 381 -7.34 4.45 5.23
CA ALA A 381 -7.65 3.42 4.24
C ALA A 381 -6.57 3.31 3.14
N ASN A 382 -6.20 4.43 2.52
CA ASN A 382 -5.27 4.46 1.40
C ASN A 382 -3.83 4.14 1.84
N ASN A 383 -3.36 4.73 2.94
CA ASN A 383 -1.96 4.60 3.34
C ASN A 383 -1.65 3.35 4.17
N LEU A 384 -2.60 2.83 4.95
CA LEU A 384 -2.35 1.67 5.82
C LEU A 384 -2.73 0.34 5.17
N VAL A 385 -3.90 0.32 4.52
CA VAL A 385 -4.43 -0.92 3.93
C VAL A 385 -3.97 -1.02 2.50
N ALA A 386 -4.29 -0.03 1.68
CA ALA A 386 -4.13 -0.14 0.24
C ALA A 386 -2.65 -0.25 -0.18
N SER A 387 -1.76 0.51 0.46
CA SER A 387 -0.29 0.40 0.27
C SER A 387 0.24 -1.04 0.42
N SER A 388 -0.35 -1.85 1.30
CA SER A 388 0.07 -3.24 1.53
C SER A 388 -0.43 -4.24 0.48
N LEU A 389 -1.31 -3.81 -0.44
CA LEU A 389 -1.89 -4.63 -1.49
C LEU A 389 -1.12 -4.52 -2.82
N TRP A 390 -0.49 -3.36 -3.07
CA TRP A 390 0.03 -2.99 -4.39
C TRP A 390 1.04 -3.96 -4.96
N HIS A 391 2.03 -4.40 -4.18
CA HIS A 391 3.03 -5.34 -4.65
C HIS A 391 2.40 -6.62 -5.19
N ARG A 392 1.45 -7.22 -4.46
CA ARG A 392 0.78 -8.46 -4.92
C ARG A 392 -0.08 -8.22 -6.16
N LEU A 393 -0.93 -7.19 -6.13
CA LEU A 393 -1.84 -6.87 -7.23
C LEU A 393 -1.09 -6.51 -8.52
N GLN A 394 0.12 -5.95 -8.41
CA GLN A 394 0.94 -5.61 -9.57
C GLN A 394 1.50 -6.85 -10.29
N VAL A 395 1.85 -7.92 -9.57
CA VAL A 395 2.57 -9.07 -10.16
C VAL A 395 1.67 -10.29 -10.41
N ILE A 396 0.65 -10.51 -9.57
CA ILE A 396 -0.23 -11.69 -9.67
C ILE A 396 -1.71 -11.29 -9.79
N THR A 397 -2.51 -12.15 -10.42
CA THR A 397 -3.95 -11.94 -10.58
C THR A 397 -4.68 -12.37 -9.31
N PRO A 398 -5.52 -11.49 -8.71
CA PRO A 398 -6.27 -11.84 -7.51
C PRO A 398 -7.40 -12.84 -7.82
N PRO A 399 -7.75 -13.73 -6.87
CA PRO A 399 -8.91 -14.60 -6.99
C PRO A 399 -10.21 -13.83 -7.20
N LEU A 400 -11.17 -14.49 -7.85
CA LEU A 400 -12.49 -13.94 -8.10
C LEU A 400 -13.14 -13.50 -6.78
N GLY A 401 -13.69 -12.27 -6.75
CA GLY A 401 -14.38 -11.72 -5.60
C GLY A 401 -13.49 -11.10 -4.51
N LEU A 402 -12.19 -11.41 -4.44
CA LEU A 402 -11.29 -10.88 -3.39
C LEU A 402 -11.23 -9.35 -3.40
N MET A 403 -11.06 -8.74 -4.57
CA MET A 403 -11.01 -7.28 -4.69
C MET A 403 -12.33 -6.63 -4.24
N LYS A 404 -13.48 -7.24 -4.57
CA LYS A 404 -14.81 -6.76 -4.13
C LYS A 404 -14.94 -6.83 -2.62
N GLN A 405 -14.49 -7.92 -1.99
CA GLN A 405 -14.51 -8.07 -0.53
C GLN A 405 -13.60 -7.05 0.17
N LEU A 406 -12.38 -6.83 -0.34
CA LEU A 406 -11.47 -5.82 0.17
C LEU A 406 -12.05 -4.40 0.01
N GLN A 407 -12.67 -4.10 -1.14
CA GLN A 407 -13.30 -2.81 -1.39
C GLN A 407 -14.44 -2.55 -0.40
N ARG A 408 -15.28 -3.55 -0.12
CA ARG A 408 -16.35 -3.45 0.89
C ARG A 408 -15.78 -3.10 2.26
N LEU A 409 -14.72 -3.76 2.72
CA LEU A 409 -14.08 -3.44 4.00
C LEU A 409 -13.61 -1.98 4.09
N LEU A 410 -13.09 -1.42 2.99
CA LEU A 410 -12.69 -0.01 2.94
C LEU A 410 -13.88 0.93 2.98
N VAL A 411 -14.94 0.63 2.22
CA VAL A 411 -16.17 1.43 2.17
C VAL A 411 -16.90 1.39 3.53
N ASP A 412 -16.98 0.23 4.17
CA ASP A 412 -17.60 0.06 5.49
C ASP A 412 -16.81 0.80 6.57
N PHE A 413 -15.48 0.75 6.50
CA PHE A 413 -14.60 1.53 7.37
C PHE A 413 -14.80 3.04 7.18
N PHE A 414 -14.93 3.50 5.94
CA PHE A 414 -15.18 4.90 5.64
C PHE A 414 -16.52 5.38 6.21
N TRP A 415 -17.60 4.61 6.02
CA TRP A 415 -18.95 5.01 6.42
C TRP A 415 -19.33 4.72 7.86
N SER A 416 -18.61 3.83 8.55
CA SER A 416 -19.01 3.35 9.88
C SER A 416 -20.49 2.90 9.93
N GLY A 417 -20.97 2.23 8.87
CA GLY A 417 -22.33 1.67 8.78
C GLY A 417 -23.41 2.56 8.16
N HIS A 418 -23.10 3.80 7.75
CA HIS A 418 -24.09 4.71 7.16
C HIS A 418 -23.72 5.10 5.71
N HIS A 419 -24.39 4.54 4.70
CA HIS A 419 -24.07 4.79 3.29
C HIS A 419 -24.93 5.93 2.71
N TRP A 420 -24.35 7.13 2.52
CA TRP A 420 -25.12 8.30 2.04
C TRP A 420 -25.00 8.54 0.53
N VAL A 421 -23.87 8.17 -0.07
CA VAL A 421 -23.64 8.26 -1.51
C VAL A 421 -23.12 6.94 -2.06
N PRO A 422 -23.31 6.67 -3.37
CA PRO A 422 -22.71 5.52 -4.03
C PRO A 422 -21.20 5.48 -3.81
N ALA A 423 -20.64 4.29 -3.62
CA ALA A 423 -19.21 4.15 -3.34
C ALA A 423 -18.33 4.66 -4.50
N SER A 424 -18.84 4.59 -5.74
CA SER A 424 -18.20 5.15 -6.94
C SER A 424 -17.87 6.64 -6.79
N VAL A 425 -18.74 7.41 -6.13
CA VAL A 425 -18.51 8.84 -5.85
C VAL A 425 -17.32 9.05 -4.91
N LEU A 426 -17.13 8.16 -3.93
CA LEU A 426 -16.00 8.26 -3.01
C LEU A 426 -14.65 8.11 -3.70
N TYR A 427 -14.62 7.38 -4.82
CA TYR A 427 -13.41 7.07 -5.56
C TYR A 427 -12.88 8.23 -6.41
N LEU A 428 -13.76 9.18 -6.74
CA LEU A 428 -13.40 10.37 -7.48
C LEU A 428 -12.44 11.26 -6.68
N PRO A 429 -11.59 12.05 -7.36
CA PRO A 429 -10.77 13.07 -6.73
C PRO A 429 -11.61 14.06 -5.91
N VAL A 430 -11.03 14.64 -4.87
CA VAL A 430 -11.67 15.70 -4.08
C VAL A 430 -12.01 16.92 -4.93
N ALA A 431 -11.19 17.23 -5.93
CA ALA A 431 -11.45 18.31 -6.89
C ALA A 431 -12.67 18.06 -7.81
N GLU A 432 -13.11 16.80 -7.92
CA GLU A 432 -14.26 16.40 -8.74
C GLU A 432 -15.45 15.98 -7.85
N GLY A 433 -15.53 16.50 -6.62
CA GLY A 433 -16.62 16.23 -5.67
C GLY A 433 -16.54 14.89 -4.93
N GLY A 434 -15.47 14.10 -5.15
CA GLY A 434 -15.25 12.83 -4.45
C GLY A 434 -14.51 12.96 -3.12
N GLN A 435 -14.08 11.82 -2.56
CA GLN A 435 -13.31 11.76 -1.31
C GLN A 435 -11.88 11.23 -1.50
N GLY A 436 -11.53 10.78 -2.70
CA GLY A 436 -10.23 10.18 -3.00
C GLY A 436 -9.99 8.83 -2.33
N LEU A 437 -11.06 8.11 -1.96
CA LEU A 437 -10.94 6.73 -1.47
C LEU A 437 -10.45 5.84 -2.62
N VAL A 438 -9.46 4.99 -2.38
CA VAL A 438 -8.93 4.17 -3.48
C VAL A 438 -9.94 3.12 -3.96
N ASP A 439 -10.07 3.01 -5.29
CA ASP A 439 -10.72 1.89 -5.96
C ASP A 439 -9.64 0.84 -6.29
N ILE A 440 -9.70 -0.30 -5.61
CA ILE A 440 -8.74 -1.40 -5.76
C ILE A 440 -8.78 -1.98 -7.17
N THR A 441 -9.97 -2.07 -7.78
CA THR A 441 -10.14 -2.63 -9.13
C THR A 441 -9.54 -1.70 -10.16
N ALA A 442 -9.85 -0.41 -10.07
CA ALA A 442 -9.27 0.61 -10.95
C ALA A 442 -7.75 0.71 -10.77
N ARG A 443 -7.24 0.58 -9.54
CA ARG A 443 -5.79 0.58 -9.27
C ARG A 443 -5.09 -0.64 -9.88
N THR A 444 -5.71 -1.80 -9.80
CA THR A 444 -5.19 -3.03 -10.42
C THR A 444 -5.18 -2.90 -11.94
N ALA A 445 -6.28 -2.41 -12.54
CA ALA A 445 -6.35 -2.12 -13.97
C ALA A 445 -5.27 -1.12 -14.42
N ALA A 446 -5.00 -0.08 -13.64
CA ALA A 446 -3.92 0.87 -13.94
C ALA A 446 -2.54 0.21 -13.94
N PHE A 447 -2.24 -0.71 -13.01
CA PHE A 447 -0.99 -1.47 -13.05
C PHE A 447 -0.89 -2.36 -14.29
N ARG A 448 -2.01 -2.93 -14.73
CA ARG A 448 -2.10 -3.74 -15.95
C ARG A 448 -1.90 -2.88 -17.21
N LEU A 449 -2.47 -1.68 -17.26
CA LEU A 449 -2.21 -0.72 -18.34
C LEU A 449 -0.74 -0.28 -18.37
N GLN A 450 -0.10 -0.06 -17.23
CA GLN A 450 1.35 0.20 -17.20
C GLN A 450 2.17 -1.01 -17.69
N ALA A 451 1.70 -2.25 -17.48
CA ALA A 451 2.32 -3.42 -18.07
C ALA A 451 2.13 -3.43 -19.60
N ALA A 452 0.93 -3.11 -20.11
CA ALA A 452 0.68 -2.94 -21.54
C ALA A 452 1.58 -1.87 -22.17
N GLN A 453 1.77 -0.72 -21.50
CA GLN A 453 2.67 0.34 -21.94
C GLN A 453 4.11 -0.15 -22.09
N ARG A 454 4.60 -0.98 -21.15
CA ARG A 454 5.93 -1.62 -21.25
C ARG A 454 6.00 -2.67 -22.34
N LEU A 455 4.94 -3.44 -22.55
CA LEU A 455 4.90 -4.47 -23.60
C LEU A 455 4.91 -3.84 -25.01
N LEU A 456 4.24 -2.71 -25.17
CA LEU A 456 4.13 -2.00 -26.45
C LEU A 456 5.33 -1.10 -26.75
N TYR A 457 5.85 -0.38 -25.76
CA TYR A 457 6.89 0.65 -25.93
C TYR A 457 8.15 0.48 -25.09
N GLY A 458 8.20 -0.53 -24.21
CA GLY A 458 9.38 -0.74 -23.36
C GLY A 458 10.58 -1.20 -24.19
N ALA A 459 11.73 -0.56 -23.96
CA ALA A 459 13.01 -0.99 -24.52
C ALA A 459 13.80 -1.78 -23.47
N SER A 460 14.20 -3.01 -23.82
CA SER A 460 15.33 -3.74 -23.22
C SER A 460 15.22 -4.43 -21.83
N PRO A 461 14.06 -4.70 -21.20
CA PRO A 461 14.03 -5.74 -20.17
C PRO A 461 14.06 -7.14 -20.76
N CYS A 462 14.96 -8.00 -20.26
CA CYS A 462 15.04 -9.43 -20.62
C CYS A 462 13.72 -10.21 -20.44
N TRP A 463 12.82 -9.76 -19.55
CA TRP A 463 11.51 -10.41 -19.38
C TRP A 463 10.52 -10.09 -20.51
N LEU A 464 10.73 -9.02 -21.30
CA LEU A 464 9.82 -8.65 -22.39
C LEU A 464 9.82 -9.69 -23.50
N ALA A 465 10.99 -10.25 -23.86
CA ALA A 465 11.10 -11.31 -24.85
C ALA A 465 10.23 -12.51 -24.46
N MET A 466 10.36 -12.99 -23.22
CA MET A 466 9.53 -14.06 -22.67
C MET A 466 8.04 -13.69 -22.66
N ALA A 467 7.70 -12.46 -22.25
CA ALA A 467 6.31 -12.00 -22.23
C ALA A 467 5.69 -11.96 -23.64
N ARG A 468 6.46 -11.54 -24.65
CA ARG A 468 6.04 -11.52 -26.06
C ARG A 468 5.79 -12.94 -26.58
N LEU A 469 6.68 -13.89 -26.28
CA LEU A 469 6.47 -15.31 -26.62
C LEU A 469 5.18 -15.88 -26.00
N LEU A 470 4.89 -15.51 -24.75
CA LEU A 470 3.64 -15.92 -24.09
C LEU A 470 2.41 -15.27 -24.72
N LEU A 471 2.51 -14.01 -25.16
CA LEU A 471 1.43 -13.30 -25.86
C LEU A 471 1.12 -13.90 -27.23
N CYS A 472 2.13 -14.40 -27.97
CA CYS A 472 1.94 -15.06 -29.27
C CYS A 472 0.96 -16.24 -29.24
N ARG A 473 0.69 -16.80 -28.06
CA ARG A 473 -0.29 -17.89 -27.88
C ARG A 473 -1.75 -17.40 -27.95
N ALA A 474 -2.00 -16.09 -27.95
CA ALA A 474 -3.34 -15.53 -28.02
C ALA A 474 -3.97 -15.73 -29.40
N GLY A 475 -5.15 -16.36 -29.45
CA GLY A 475 -6.01 -16.38 -30.63
C GLY A 475 -5.41 -17.00 -31.90
N GLY A 476 -4.26 -17.68 -31.82
CA GLY A 476 -3.61 -18.33 -32.97
C GLY A 476 -2.95 -17.38 -33.98
N PHE A 477 -2.98 -16.05 -33.77
CA PHE A 477 -2.45 -15.07 -34.73
C PHE A 477 -0.91 -14.98 -34.75
N GLY A 478 -0.23 -15.49 -33.72
CA GLY A 478 1.22 -15.27 -33.55
C GLY A 478 1.59 -13.82 -33.22
N PHE A 479 0.62 -13.01 -32.77
CA PHE A 479 0.83 -11.63 -32.36
C PHE A 479 1.32 -11.51 -30.92
N ASP A 480 2.32 -10.65 -30.70
CA ASP A 480 2.85 -10.29 -29.39
C ASP A 480 2.29 -8.93 -28.89
N LYS A 481 3.05 -7.84 -29.00
CA LYS A 481 2.61 -6.46 -28.71
C LYS A 481 1.56 -5.96 -29.70
N HIS A 482 1.47 -6.57 -30.88
CA HIS A 482 0.46 -6.27 -31.89
C HIS A 482 -0.97 -6.45 -31.39
N LEU A 483 -1.19 -7.28 -30.37
CA LEU A 483 -2.50 -7.47 -29.73
C LEU A 483 -3.09 -6.16 -29.18
N PHE A 484 -2.24 -5.18 -28.83
CA PHE A 484 -2.69 -3.87 -28.35
C PHE A 484 -3.11 -2.91 -29.48
N LEU A 485 -2.88 -3.29 -30.74
CA LEU A 485 -3.22 -2.50 -31.93
C LEU A 485 -4.58 -2.88 -32.55
N LEU A 486 -5.20 -3.96 -32.06
CA LEU A 486 -6.45 -4.50 -32.60
C LEU A 486 -7.68 -3.78 -32.01
N LYS A 487 -8.66 -3.46 -32.86
CA LYS A 487 -10.00 -2.96 -32.52
C LYS A 487 -10.96 -4.17 -32.39
N ALA A 488 -11.45 -4.44 -31.19
CA ALA A 488 -12.20 -5.65 -30.79
C ALA A 488 -13.56 -5.88 -31.53
N PRO A 489 -14.17 -7.10 -31.49
CA PRO A 489 -13.95 -8.18 -30.52
C PRO A 489 -13.82 -9.60 -31.12
N ALA A 490 -12.60 -10.03 -31.46
CA ALA A 490 -12.37 -11.41 -31.90
C ALA A 490 -11.04 -12.02 -31.45
N TYR A 491 -10.35 -11.41 -30.47
CA TYR A 491 -9.27 -12.14 -29.84
C TYR A 491 -9.89 -13.11 -28.82
N GLU A 492 -9.95 -14.39 -29.18
CA GLU A 492 -10.02 -15.43 -28.16
C GLU A 492 -8.72 -15.33 -27.36
N ILE A 493 -8.78 -14.82 -26.13
CA ILE A 493 -7.65 -14.80 -25.19
C ILE A 493 -7.31 -16.23 -24.70
N THR A 494 -7.81 -17.24 -25.40
CA THR A 494 -7.57 -18.64 -25.11
C THR A 494 -6.08 -18.91 -25.19
N GLY A 495 -5.55 -19.64 -24.21
CA GLY A 495 -4.14 -20.02 -24.17
C GLY A 495 -3.20 -19.00 -23.50
N LEU A 496 -3.67 -17.82 -23.09
CA LEU A 496 -2.87 -16.90 -22.28
C LEU A 496 -2.96 -17.20 -20.78
N ALA A 497 -1.86 -16.93 -20.07
CA ALA A 497 -1.86 -16.97 -18.61
C ALA A 497 -2.78 -15.89 -18.01
N PRO A 498 -3.36 -16.12 -16.81
CA PRO A 498 -4.32 -15.20 -16.19
C PRO A 498 -3.83 -13.75 -16.03
N PHE A 499 -2.52 -13.55 -15.88
CA PHE A 499 -1.91 -12.23 -15.84
C PHE A 499 -2.09 -11.48 -17.18
N TYR A 500 -1.68 -12.07 -18.30
CA TYR A 500 -1.81 -11.43 -19.62
C TYR A 500 -3.26 -11.26 -20.04
N CYS A 501 -4.15 -12.20 -19.69
CA CYS A 501 -5.59 -12.00 -19.84
C CYS A 501 -6.06 -10.73 -19.13
N SER A 502 -5.60 -10.50 -17.90
CA SER A 502 -5.95 -9.29 -17.15
C SER A 502 -5.32 -8.01 -17.72
N VAL A 503 -4.15 -8.10 -18.38
CA VAL A 503 -3.54 -6.97 -19.12
C VAL A 503 -4.39 -6.58 -20.33
N ILE A 504 -4.73 -7.57 -21.15
CA ILE A 504 -5.54 -7.37 -22.35
C ILE A 504 -6.97 -6.91 -22.00
N ASN A 505 -7.54 -7.41 -20.90
CA ASN A 505 -8.84 -6.93 -20.42
C ASN A 505 -8.78 -5.50 -19.85
N ALA A 506 -7.67 -5.11 -19.21
CA ALA A 506 -7.49 -3.73 -18.77
C ALA A 506 -7.32 -2.78 -19.96
N TRP A 507 -6.68 -3.23 -21.06
CA TRP A 507 -6.54 -2.43 -22.29
C TRP A 507 -7.88 -1.96 -22.85
N LYS A 508 -8.93 -2.80 -22.78
CA LYS A 508 -10.31 -2.46 -23.19
C LYS A 508 -10.95 -1.28 -22.44
N ILE A 509 -10.39 -0.86 -21.31
CA ILE A 509 -10.88 0.30 -20.54
C ILE A 509 -10.52 1.60 -21.25
N LEU A 510 -9.52 1.58 -22.14
CA LEU A 510 -9.11 2.72 -22.94
C LEU A 510 -9.62 2.57 -24.37
N SER A 511 -10.04 3.70 -24.94
CA SER A 511 -10.11 3.87 -26.38
C SER A 511 -8.74 4.34 -26.86
N PHE A 512 -8.35 3.95 -28.06
CA PHE A 512 -7.09 4.41 -28.65
C PHE A 512 -7.29 4.83 -30.09
N THR A 513 -6.50 5.81 -30.51
CA THR A 513 -6.40 6.28 -31.89
C THR A 513 -4.92 6.39 -32.27
N ARG A 514 -4.67 6.23 -33.56
CA ARG A 514 -3.33 6.43 -34.12
C ARG A 514 -3.13 7.91 -34.43
N PRO A 515 -1.88 8.41 -34.40
CA PRO A 515 -1.59 9.73 -34.92
C PRO A 515 -1.99 9.80 -36.41
N PRO A 516 -2.45 10.96 -36.89
CA PRO A 516 -2.76 11.14 -38.30
C PRO A 516 -1.46 11.11 -39.12
N ASP A 517 -1.39 10.22 -40.12
CA ASP A 517 -0.26 10.06 -41.06
C ASP A 517 1.13 10.15 -40.39
N PRO A 518 1.48 9.22 -39.47
CA PRO A 518 2.79 9.22 -38.82
C PRO A 518 3.92 9.08 -39.85
N GLN A 519 5.08 9.64 -39.55
CA GLN A 519 6.25 9.48 -40.42
C GLN A 519 6.53 8.00 -40.71
N PRO A 520 6.67 7.60 -41.99
CA PRO A 520 6.98 6.23 -42.37
C PRO A 520 8.27 5.76 -41.69
N GLY A 521 8.29 4.51 -41.27
CA GLY A 521 9.45 3.87 -40.67
C GLY A 521 9.30 2.36 -40.70
N MET A 522 10.33 1.64 -40.26
CA MET A 522 10.34 0.16 -40.27
C MET A 522 9.15 -0.48 -39.52
N TRP A 523 8.56 0.25 -38.55
CA TRP A 523 7.33 -0.17 -37.86
C TRP A 523 6.15 -0.41 -38.81
N LEU A 524 6.13 0.20 -40.00
CA LEU A 524 5.06 0.06 -40.98
C LEU A 524 4.97 -1.39 -41.49
N PHE A 525 6.10 -2.08 -41.65
CA PHE A 525 6.13 -3.49 -42.03
C PHE A 525 5.64 -4.42 -40.90
N GLU A 526 5.68 -3.96 -39.65
CA GLU A 526 5.09 -4.67 -38.51
C GLU A 526 3.57 -4.47 -38.38
N GLU A 527 2.96 -3.61 -39.21
CA GLU A 527 1.54 -3.30 -39.10
C GLU A 527 0.66 -4.54 -39.38
N PRO A 528 -0.24 -4.93 -38.45
CA PRO A 528 -1.11 -6.09 -38.65
C PRO A 528 -2.13 -5.87 -39.77
N LEU A 529 -2.30 -6.87 -40.63
CA LEU A 529 -3.22 -6.82 -41.78
C LEU A 529 -4.70 -6.87 -41.37
N PHE A 530 -5.01 -7.37 -40.19
CA PHE A 530 -6.37 -7.64 -39.73
C PHE A 530 -6.73 -6.81 -38.51
N ASP A 531 -8.00 -6.44 -38.41
CA ASP A 531 -8.64 -5.91 -37.19
C ASP A 531 -7.98 -4.68 -36.55
N THR A 532 -7.07 -3.98 -37.24
CA THR A 532 -6.44 -2.73 -36.77
C THR A 532 -7.22 -1.48 -37.17
N GLY A 533 -8.04 -1.61 -38.22
CA GLY A 533 -8.64 -0.48 -38.93
C GLY A 533 -7.60 0.44 -39.62
N PHE A 534 -6.36 -0.05 -39.82
CA PHE A 534 -5.31 0.68 -40.51
C PHE A 534 -5.45 0.61 -42.04
N PHE A 535 -5.98 -0.49 -42.57
CA PHE A 535 -6.22 -0.73 -44.00
C PHE A 535 -7.73 -0.67 -44.30
N PRO A 536 -8.36 0.51 -44.30
CA PRO A 536 -9.81 0.65 -44.50
C PRO A 536 -10.21 0.19 -45.90
N GLY A 537 -11.40 -0.43 -46.01
CA GLY A 537 -11.98 -0.81 -47.31
C GLY A 537 -11.44 -2.10 -47.93
N THR A 538 -10.49 -2.77 -47.27
CA THR A 538 -9.97 -4.07 -47.71
C THR A 538 -10.97 -5.21 -47.44
N LEU A 539 -10.97 -6.25 -48.28
CA LEU A 539 -11.82 -7.44 -48.10
C LEU A 539 -11.30 -8.41 -47.01
N LEU A 540 -10.01 -8.35 -46.69
CA LEU A 540 -9.33 -9.19 -45.69
C LEU A 540 -10.02 -9.22 -44.31
N PRO A 541 -10.38 -8.08 -43.69
CA PRO A 541 -11.11 -8.08 -42.42
C PRO A 541 -12.52 -8.67 -42.51
N SER A 542 -13.16 -8.55 -43.68
CA SER A 542 -14.57 -8.93 -43.88
C SER A 542 -14.77 -10.41 -44.18
N SER A 543 -13.75 -11.10 -44.71
CA SER A 543 -13.81 -12.52 -45.08
C SER A 543 -13.06 -13.40 -44.08
N ALA A 544 -13.81 -14.14 -43.25
CA ALA A 544 -13.22 -15.07 -42.28
C ALA A 544 -12.36 -16.17 -42.94
N THR A 545 -12.76 -16.66 -44.12
CA THR A 545 -12.03 -17.70 -44.84
C THR A 545 -10.66 -17.20 -45.32
N LEU A 546 -10.61 -16.00 -45.91
CA LEU A 546 -9.34 -15.41 -46.36
C LEU A 546 -8.45 -15.08 -45.18
N ARG A 547 -9.01 -14.49 -44.12
CA ARG A 547 -8.26 -14.21 -42.88
C ARG A 547 -7.65 -15.49 -42.30
N ASN A 548 -8.42 -16.57 -42.18
CA ASN A 548 -7.91 -17.82 -41.63
C ASN A 548 -6.80 -18.42 -42.49
N ALA A 549 -6.94 -18.41 -43.83
CA ALA A 549 -5.89 -18.89 -44.73
C ALA A 549 -4.57 -18.12 -44.57
N PHE A 550 -4.64 -16.79 -44.45
CA PHE A 550 -3.45 -15.96 -44.21
C PHE A 550 -2.85 -16.17 -42.81
N VAL A 551 -3.68 -16.34 -41.79
CA VAL A 551 -3.22 -16.62 -40.41
C VAL A 551 -2.53 -17.98 -40.33
N GLU A 552 -3.10 -19.02 -40.93
CA GLU A 552 -2.50 -20.36 -41.00
C GLU A 552 -1.17 -20.35 -41.79
N ALA A 553 -1.10 -19.54 -42.85
CA ALA A 553 0.12 -19.27 -43.61
C ALA A 553 1.16 -18.41 -42.88
N GLY A 554 0.82 -17.79 -41.74
CA GLY A 554 1.68 -16.86 -41.02
C GLY A 554 1.86 -15.49 -41.69
N VAL A 555 1.07 -15.18 -42.73
CA VAL A 555 1.08 -13.91 -43.47
C VAL A 555 0.16 -12.92 -42.75
N VAL A 556 0.62 -12.36 -41.64
CA VAL A 556 -0.23 -11.56 -40.71
C VAL A 556 0.13 -10.09 -40.58
N LYS A 557 1.18 -9.63 -41.28
CA LYS A 557 1.75 -8.27 -41.20
C LYS A 557 2.07 -7.75 -42.60
N LEU A 558 2.14 -6.43 -42.76
CA LEU A 558 2.46 -5.80 -44.04
C LEU A 558 3.80 -6.25 -44.63
N GLY A 559 4.84 -6.46 -43.80
CA GLY A 559 6.15 -6.94 -44.25
C GLY A 559 6.11 -8.30 -44.93
N HIS A 560 5.21 -9.19 -44.51
CA HIS A 560 5.01 -10.48 -45.18
C HIS A 560 4.42 -10.33 -46.60
N LEU A 561 3.65 -9.27 -46.85
CA LEU A 561 3.14 -8.95 -48.19
C LEU A 561 4.20 -8.25 -49.05
N ALA A 562 4.95 -7.32 -48.47
CA ALA A 562 5.94 -6.52 -49.18
C ALA A 562 7.05 -7.38 -49.83
N GLY A 563 7.44 -8.47 -49.15
CA GLY A 563 8.52 -9.35 -49.60
C GLY A 563 8.09 -10.60 -50.37
N SER A 564 6.81 -10.77 -50.71
CA SER A 564 6.30 -11.99 -51.37
C SER A 564 5.64 -11.68 -52.71
N SER A 565 5.87 -12.53 -53.73
CA SER A 565 5.12 -12.46 -54.99
C SER A 565 3.68 -12.96 -54.82
N THR A 566 2.78 -12.63 -55.74
CA THR A 566 1.39 -13.13 -55.69
C THR A 566 1.31 -14.63 -55.91
N GLU A 567 2.23 -15.21 -56.68
CA GLU A 567 2.39 -16.66 -56.85
C GLU A 567 2.85 -17.35 -55.56
N GLU A 568 3.83 -16.77 -54.88
CA GLU A 568 4.32 -17.27 -53.58
C GLU A 568 3.21 -17.20 -52.53
N LEU A 569 2.45 -16.09 -52.49
CA LEU A 569 1.29 -15.96 -51.61
C LEU A 569 0.22 -17.01 -51.94
N ALA A 570 -0.03 -17.32 -53.22
CA ALA A 570 -0.98 -18.35 -53.62
C ALA A 570 -0.56 -19.75 -53.14
N GLU A 571 0.74 -20.05 -53.24
CA GLU A 571 1.32 -21.31 -52.78
C GLU A 571 1.21 -21.46 -51.25
N VAL A 572 1.63 -20.44 -50.49
CA VAL A 572 1.68 -20.51 -49.02
C VAL A 572 0.28 -20.42 -48.39
N THR A 573 -0.63 -19.63 -48.95
CA THR A 573 -2.01 -19.49 -48.42
C THR A 573 -2.98 -20.56 -48.93
N GLY A 574 -2.62 -21.31 -49.97
CA GLY A 574 -3.50 -22.29 -50.61
C GLY A 574 -4.67 -21.69 -51.38
N ILE A 575 -4.68 -20.37 -51.60
CA ILE A 575 -5.74 -19.68 -52.35
C ILE A 575 -5.53 -19.89 -53.85
N ARG A 576 -6.47 -20.63 -54.47
CA ARG A 576 -6.36 -21.04 -55.89
C ARG A 576 -6.47 -19.89 -56.90
N SER A 577 -7.09 -18.77 -56.53
CA SER A 577 -7.35 -17.66 -57.44
C SER A 577 -6.30 -16.56 -57.27
N ILE A 578 -5.29 -16.55 -58.13
CA ILE A 578 -4.24 -15.51 -58.15
C ILE A 578 -4.86 -14.12 -58.30
N ARG A 579 -5.88 -13.97 -59.16
CA ARG A 579 -6.60 -12.70 -59.34
C ARG A 579 -7.22 -12.17 -58.04
N VAL A 580 -7.72 -13.05 -57.16
CA VAL A 580 -8.26 -12.62 -55.86
C VAL A 580 -7.14 -12.10 -54.96
N LEU A 581 -5.97 -12.74 -55.00
CA LEU A 581 -4.79 -12.29 -54.25
C LEU A 581 -4.24 -10.97 -54.78
N GLU A 582 -4.12 -10.81 -56.10
CA GLU A 582 -3.71 -9.56 -56.75
C GLU A 582 -4.61 -8.40 -56.32
N ASN A 583 -5.94 -8.56 -56.46
CA ASN A 583 -6.89 -7.54 -56.04
C ASN A 583 -6.76 -7.19 -54.56
N LEU A 584 -6.55 -8.19 -53.70
CA LEU A 584 -6.47 -8.02 -52.25
C LEU A 584 -5.16 -7.34 -51.83
N VAL A 585 -4.04 -7.69 -52.46
CA VAL A 585 -2.75 -7.02 -52.30
C VAL A 585 -2.86 -5.57 -52.78
N ASP A 586 -3.46 -5.34 -53.94
CA ASP A 586 -3.72 -4.00 -54.48
C ASP A 586 -4.61 -3.16 -53.57
N GLU A 587 -5.68 -3.74 -53.00
CA GLU A 587 -6.55 -3.07 -52.02
C GLU A 587 -5.75 -2.61 -50.79
N VAL A 588 -4.86 -3.47 -50.25
CA VAL A 588 -4.00 -3.13 -49.11
C VAL A 588 -3.08 -1.96 -49.47
N TRP A 589 -2.37 -2.04 -50.60
CA TRP A 589 -1.48 -0.95 -51.05
C TRP A 589 -2.23 0.35 -51.32
N GLN A 590 -3.42 0.27 -51.92
CA GLN A 590 -4.24 1.43 -52.23
C GLN A 590 -4.81 2.12 -50.99
N SER A 591 -4.99 1.37 -49.89
CA SER A 591 -5.47 1.91 -48.62
C SER A 591 -4.40 2.74 -47.86
N LEU A 592 -3.11 2.57 -48.19
CA LEU A 592 -2.01 3.36 -47.61
C LEU A 592 -2.00 4.80 -48.14
N SER A 593 -1.55 5.73 -47.29
CA SER A 593 -1.23 7.11 -47.71
C SER A 593 -0.09 7.11 -48.73
N PRO A 594 0.05 8.16 -49.56
CA PRO A 594 1.12 8.22 -50.56
C PRO A 594 2.52 8.05 -49.97
N SER A 595 2.77 8.65 -48.79
CA SER A 595 4.06 8.57 -48.09
C SER A 595 4.35 7.15 -47.57
N HIS A 596 3.36 6.48 -46.97
CA HIS A 596 3.49 5.08 -46.53
C HIS A 596 3.66 4.12 -47.70
N ARG A 597 2.93 4.34 -48.80
CA ARG A 597 3.02 3.50 -49.99
C ARG A 597 4.40 3.58 -50.64
N THR A 598 4.95 4.79 -50.83
CA THR A 598 6.30 4.95 -51.37
C THR A 598 7.35 4.27 -50.49
N PHE A 599 7.23 4.38 -49.16
CA PHE A 599 8.15 3.73 -48.23
C PHE A 599 8.04 2.20 -48.26
N ALA A 600 6.83 1.65 -48.30
CA ALA A 600 6.61 0.21 -48.21
C ALA A 600 6.90 -0.54 -49.52
N LEU A 601 6.88 0.16 -50.67
CA LEU A 601 7.24 -0.41 -51.98
C LEU A 601 8.74 -0.34 -52.31
N ASP A 602 9.55 0.26 -51.44
CA ASP A 602 11.00 0.26 -51.59
C ASP A 602 11.55 -1.13 -51.24
N ALA A 603 12.10 -1.81 -52.24
CA ALA A 603 12.61 -3.18 -52.10
C ALA A 603 13.78 -3.26 -51.12
N ASP A 604 14.69 -2.28 -51.11
CA ASP A 604 15.84 -2.27 -50.20
C ASP A 604 15.38 -2.14 -48.74
N LEU A 605 14.29 -1.42 -48.49
CA LEU A 605 13.70 -1.27 -47.16
C LEU A 605 12.90 -2.49 -46.73
N ALA A 606 12.17 -3.13 -47.66
CA ALA A 606 11.46 -4.38 -47.40
C ALA A 606 12.44 -5.51 -47.02
N ASP A 607 13.58 -5.61 -47.72
CA ASP A 607 14.63 -6.60 -47.45
C ASP A 607 15.34 -6.37 -46.11
N GLN A 608 15.38 -5.13 -45.62
CA GLN A 608 15.94 -4.81 -44.30
C GLN A 608 15.02 -5.22 -43.13
N TRP A 609 13.75 -5.46 -43.39
CA TRP A 609 12.80 -5.87 -42.36
C TRP A 609 13.08 -7.30 -41.89
N ARG A 610 13.24 -7.48 -40.58
CA ARG A 610 13.54 -8.78 -39.96
C ARG A 610 12.43 -9.20 -39.02
N LYS A 611 11.87 -10.38 -39.29
CA LYS A 611 10.89 -11.02 -38.40
C LYS A 611 11.49 -11.19 -37.00
N GLY A 612 10.80 -10.66 -35.99
CA GLY A 612 11.20 -10.78 -34.58
C GLY A 612 12.08 -9.64 -34.05
N HIS A 613 12.50 -8.70 -34.90
CA HIS A 613 13.18 -7.50 -34.43
C HIS A 613 12.19 -6.55 -33.73
N ASP A 614 12.59 -5.94 -32.62
CA ASP A 614 11.79 -4.95 -31.90
C ASP A 614 11.71 -3.59 -32.61
N TYR A 615 10.68 -3.39 -33.44
CA TYR A 615 10.37 -2.08 -34.05
C TYR A 615 9.39 -1.26 -33.20
N VAL A 616 9.69 0.03 -32.97
CA VAL A 616 8.85 0.89 -32.14
C VAL A 616 7.69 1.48 -32.95
N PHE A 617 6.46 1.20 -32.53
CA PHE A 617 5.26 1.79 -33.14
C PHE A 617 5.13 3.29 -32.79
N PRO A 618 4.46 4.09 -33.64
CA PRO A 618 4.05 5.45 -33.29
C PRO A 618 3.26 5.50 -31.98
N ALA A 619 3.40 6.59 -31.24
CA ALA A 619 2.70 6.79 -29.97
C ALA A 619 1.19 6.82 -30.20
N LEU A 620 0.47 5.87 -29.60
CA LEU A 620 -0.99 5.82 -29.62
C LEU A 620 -1.54 6.91 -28.71
N SER A 621 -2.55 7.64 -29.18
CA SER A 621 -3.34 8.52 -28.35
C SER A 621 -4.42 7.70 -27.64
N VAL A 622 -4.49 7.76 -26.32
CA VAL A 622 -5.48 7.02 -25.53
C VAL A 622 -6.44 7.95 -24.81
N GLY A 623 -7.70 7.52 -24.72
CA GLY A 623 -8.77 8.16 -23.95
C GLY A 623 -9.60 7.13 -23.19
N PRO A 624 -10.58 7.57 -22.38
CA PRO A 624 -11.49 6.65 -21.69
C PRO A 624 -12.46 5.99 -22.69
N ALA A 625 -12.61 4.66 -22.64
CA ALA A 625 -13.58 3.92 -23.46
C ALA A 625 -14.99 4.00 -22.86
N VAL A 626 -15.73 5.07 -23.18
CA VAL A 626 -17.10 5.31 -22.66
C VAL A 626 -18.21 5.04 -23.69
N GLY A 627 -17.87 4.52 -24.87
CA GLY A 627 -18.83 4.23 -25.93
C GLY A 627 -19.52 5.50 -26.44
N GLU A 628 -20.85 5.48 -26.50
CA GLU A 628 -21.68 6.60 -26.96
C GLU A 628 -22.01 7.63 -25.86
N TRP A 629 -21.53 7.40 -24.63
CA TRP A 629 -21.79 8.33 -23.52
C TRP A 629 -21.19 9.71 -23.81
N ARG A 630 -21.98 10.75 -23.54
CA ARG A 630 -21.58 12.15 -23.68
C ARG A 630 -21.64 12.85 -22.33
N GLU A 631 -20.72 13.79 -22.13
CA GLU A 631 -20.71 14.64 -20.95
C GLU A 631 -21.87 15.64 -21.05
N GLU A 632 -22.62 15.79 -19.96
CA GLU A 632 -23.73 16.75 -19.82
C GLU A 632 -23.42 17.73 -18.69
N ASP A 633 -23.75 19.00 -18.89
CA ASP A 633 -23.51 20.04 -17.90
C ASP A 633 -24.28 19.79 -16.60
N GLY A 634 -23.61 19.99 -15.45
CA GLY A 634 -24.21 19.80 -14.12
C GLY A 634 -24.18 18.36 -13.56
N LEU A 635 -23.61 17.41 -14.30
CA LEU A 635 -23.31 16.07 -13.81
C LEU A 635 -21.97 16.03 -13.06
N LEU A 636 -21.87 15.11 -12.09
CA LEU A 636 -20.67 14.87 -11.30
C LEU A 636 -19.58 14.17 -12.11
N LEU A 637 -19.97 13.25 -13.00
CA LEU A 637 -19.01 12.57 -13.87
C LEU A 637 -18.54 13.53 -14.94
N SER A 638 -17.25 13.79 -14.92
CA SER A 638 -16.61 14.62 -15.91
C SER A 638 -15.38 13.95 -16.50
N LEU A 639 -15.14 14.11 -17.80
CA LEU A 639 -13.95 13.57 -18.48
C LEU A 639 -12.97 14.67 -18.94
N TRP A 640 -13.27 15.96 -18.72
CA TRP A 640 -12.39 17.06 -19.18
C TRP A 640 -10.98 17.01 -18.59
N THR A 641 -10.81 16.46 -17.38
CA THR A 641 -9.48 16.24 -16.76
C THR A 641 -8.67 15.11 -17.42
N LEU A 642 -9.29 14.31 -18.29
CA LEU A 642 -8.73 13.15 -18.98
C LEU A 642 -8.62 13.39 -20.48
N THR A 643 -7.98 14.50 -20.87
CA THR A 643 -7.67 14.75 -22.27
C THR A 643 -6.91 13.58 -22.89
N PRO A 644 -7.24 13.20 -24.15
CA PRO A 644 -6.48 12.20 -24.87
C PRO A 644 -4.99 12.56 -24.85
N GLY A 645 -4.15 11.58 -24.53
CA GLY A 645 -2.71 11.78 -24.46
C GLY A 645 -1.97 10.57 -25.00
N GLU A 646 -0.69 10.76 -25.30
CA GLU A 646 0.17 9.66 -25.75
C GLU A 646 0.29 8.58 -24.66
N PHE A 647 0.01 7.34 -25.04
CA PHE A 647 0.03 6.22 -24.10
C PHE A 647 1.44 5.94 -23.57
N CYS A 648 2.47 6.11 -24.39
CA CYS A 648 3.87 5.88 -24.02
C CYS A 648 4.35 6.82 -22.90
N SER A 649 3.80 8.03 -22.78
CA SER A 649 4.15 9.03 -21.77
C SER A 649 3.09 9.21 -20.67
N CYS A 650 1.99 8.46 -20.75
CA CYS A 650 0.88 8.60 -19.81
C CYS A 650 1.27 8.17 -18.39
N SER A 651 1.07 9.07 -17.41
CA SER A 651 1.39 8.78 -16.02
C SER A 651 0.43 7.73 -15.42
N GLY A 652 0.93 6.92 -14.48
CA GLY A 652 0.09 5.96 -13.74
C GLY A 652 -1.07 6.59 -12.97
N LYS A 653 -0.98 7.88 -12.60
CA LYS A 653 -2.08 8.62 -11.98
C LYS A 653 -3.21 8.89 -12.97
N LYS A 654 -2.88 9.32 -14.18
CA LYS A 654 -3.88 9.53 -15.25
C LYS A 654 -4.56 8.22 -15.63
N LEU A 655 -3.79 7.15 -15.85
CA LEU A 655 -4.34 5.82 -16.13
C LEU A 655 -5.29 5.33 -15.02
N TYR A 656 -4.92 5.55 -13.76
CA TYR A 656 -5.79 5.22 -12.63
C TYR A 656 -7.10 5.99 -12.65
N LEU A 657 -7.07 7.31 -12.87
CA LEU A 657 -8.28 8.12 -12.94
C LEU A 657 -9.18 7.70 -14.11
N SER A 658 -8.61 7.40 -15.28
CA SER A 658 -9.38 6.84 -16.40
C SER A 658 -10.06 5.51 -16.02
N CYS A 659 -9.34 4.62 -15.33
CA CYS A 659 -9.92 3.37 -14.85
C CYS A 659 -11.06 3.60 -13.85
N VAL A 660 -10.91 4.54 -12.91
CA VAL A 660 -11.97 4.87 -11.95
C VAL A 660 -13.24 5.30 -12.67
N LYS A 661 -13.12 6.22 -13.63
CA LYS A 661 -14.28 6.79 -14.33
C LYS A 661 -14.96 5.77 -15.25
N VAL A 662 -14.19 5.01 -16.02
CA VAL A 662 -14.74 4.01 -16.96
C VAL A 662 -15.36 2.82 -16.24
N LEU A 663 -14.68 2.25 -15.23
CA LEU A 663 -15.19 1.08 -14.50
C LEU A 663 -16.43 1.40 -13.66
N ASN A 664 -16.59 2.67 -13.24
CA ASN A 664 -17.74 3.13 -12.48
C ASN A 664 -18.73 3.95 -13.34
N LEU A 665 -18.59 3.94 -14.67
CA LEU A 665 -19.39 4.78 -15.59
C LEU A 665 -20.89 4.59 -15.36
N SER A 666 -21.36 3.34 -15.30
CA SER A 666 -22.79 3.05 -15.09
C SER A 666 -23.34 3.54 -13.74
N SER A 667 -22.48 3.66 -12.72
CA SER A 667 -22.87 4.12 -11.39
C SER A 667 -22.69 5.64 -11.20
N LEU A 668 -21.94 6.29 -12.07
CA LEU A 668 -21.69 7.74 -12.05
C LEU A 668 -22.51 8.49 -13.10
N ALA A 669 -22.94 7.80 -14.17
CA ALA A 669 -23.79 8.36 -15.20
C ALA A 669 -25.11 8.87 -14.59
N GLY A 670 -25.45 10.12 -14.89
CA GLY A 670 -26.65 10.79 -14.37
C GLY A 670 -26.59 11.23 -12.90
N VAL A 671 -25.46 11.02 -12.20
CA VAL A 671 -25.29 11.56 -10.85
C VAL A 671 -25.04 13.07 -10.96
N ARG A 672 -25.93 13.88 -10.37
CA ARG A 672 -25.80 15.35 -10.35
C ARG A 672 -24.68 15.77 -9.40
N GLU A 673 -24.00 16.86 -9.74
CA GLU A 673 -22.90 17.42 -8.94
C GLU A 673 -23.37 17.83 -7.52
N SER A 674 -24.59 18.33 -7.41
CA SER A 674 -25.26 18.60 -6.14
C SER A 674 -26.75 18.26 -6.24
N ARG A 675 -27.33 17.74 -5.15
CA ARG A 675 -28.79 17.63 -5.02
C ARG A 675 -29.47 19.00 -4.84
N TRP A 676 -28.66 20.04 -4.63
CA TRP A 676 -29.12 21.40 -4.38
C TRP A 676 -28.93 22.33 -5.58
N THR A 677 -28.34 21.87 -6.70
CA THR A 677 -28.19 22.69 -7.90
C THR A 677 -29.55 23.13 -8.46
N ASP A 678 -30.58 22.30 -8.28
CA ASP A 678 -31.98 22.63 -8.61
C ASP A 678 -32.63 23.62 -7.63
N VAL A 679 -32.06 23.79 -6.43
CA VAL A 679 -32.60 24.60 -5.34
C VAL A 679 -31.92 25.97 -5.26
N PHE A 680 -30.60 26.03 -5.50
CA PHE A 680 -29.80 27.27 -5.39
C PHE A 680 -29.28 27.79 -6.74
N GLY A 681 -29.52 27.06 -7.85
CA GLY A 681 -29.06 27.44 -9.19
C GLY A 681 -27.60 27.04 -9.48
N LEU A 682 -27.23 27.10 -10.76
CA LEU A 682 -25.91 26.68 -11.30
C LEU A 682 -24.71 27.49 -10.74
N ALA A 683 -24.95 28.61 -10.06
CA ALA A 683 -23.91 29.47 -9.51
C ALA A 683 -23.22 28.94 -8.23
N PHE A 684 -23.71 27.83 -7.66
CA PHE A 684 -23.19 27.21 -6.42
C PHE A 684 -22.60 25.81 -6.66
N SER A 685 -21.82 25.65 -7.74
CA SER A 685 -21.07 24.41 -7.99
C SER A 685 -19.97 24.20 -6.92
N PRO A 686 -19.84 22.99 -6.34
CA PRO A 686 -18.82 22.64 -5.34
C PRO A 686 -17.41 22.43 -5.92
N GLN A 687 -17.14 22.77 -7.19
CA GLN A 687 -15.77 22.86 -7.68
C GLN A 687 -15.03 23.93 -6.89
N GLY A 688 -14.21 23.48 -5.93
CA GLY A 688 -13.38 24.35 -5.12
C GLY A 688 -12.42 25.15 -6.01
N SER A 689 -12.29 26.44 -5.69
CA SER A 689 -11.19 27.29 -6.13
C SER A 689 -9.82 26.81 -5.65
#